data_AF-A0A1V9ZE14-F1
#
_entry.id   AF-A0A1V9ZE14-F1
#
_cell.length_a   1.000
_cell.length_b   1.000
_cell.length_c   1.000
_cell.angle_alpha   90.00
_cell.angle_beta   90.00
_cell.angle_gamma   90.00
#
_symmetry.space_group_name_H-M   'P 1'
#
loop_
_entity.id
_entity.type
_entity.pdbx_description
1 polymer ?
#
loop_
_entity_poly.entity_id
_entity_poly.type
_entity_poly.pdbx_seq_one_letter_code
_entity_poly.pdbx_strand_id
1 'polypeptide(L)'
;MADGLAALREVTGATVPDDKLKALLEEAKGDVNVAVQLFLERSSTPDMPDETMGVDDHEDADADMDTEETSPPPAPVSPSITALRELLDGAASEAEMVALLAESKGDVTAAVELYFNREPTPVAAPLPMGPPLEIVNGEFEVEIMDGKLEWTIGNVLGRVVVQEVLPGGAAHRAHIQKSDVLIECSNHPIKETNCQGIITRLSKETVTVPVVLRFRRSEHGDAPPEPKRTATKIVPGSSLFPKTASPDKAAPVVPYGLQVIESALQSMREMIPDQDEGSDRLLQYLLWSDGNVALAIDRYFQPQSALPDFAGVLGHDWFSADGSLVRVEPDWPMYDASFPTGPMGITVENIHERTVVVNVKEGTSAARANVSMDSWLLTINGDCVTHLTHKETLQLIQTLPRPLILSFCCPPGTWLPELKQQLARNVRVPQTHTIAGRNERIERHEIFVPEEDRVSFKRFERKLVQVLQYLPNAACVVLHKELSKAVDAEPTANVGAELVTEWASGAPPLTGAASPARQFLLQGFASLDSQPDKGEAIVLQTLGCLRQLALLCGDGADDGSSVGTAKWLLLQVLLNVFEAAAVIEKSTTWEMVVDALKAIATSLPATAFSRTVPALVARLSLYSSPSSRIVALALLPIVYARVAGDLTVQLRGMFDRLLQDEAPLVRRAGAHVLPELTLLLGPRAMPWTLQMLEKVAGDPSDLVRLYSVKAVAGIGAGLPRIVDAAALHLTRCQLLPLVNALVADSDWQVRMQMVASLGDLCSAFGPALADVLVDHFLALAKDVNMEVRVACAKSGFALATVLVETDPDEAAAFAKATTAVLPALFTLAKDPCVSVRRATAASVGDGVALFGEARGAALVALVAQLMQDKDVLARQSVVEALAAHCGALHADVTSILVSSLEALAKGPVWRTRLLAVESIGAWARAGSTTATMRQYIPGLCLALLEDPVCDVRLASAHALVGVARLCGTEWLATTGLAHVTRLLEAGTTQLQLSALHAVALLLGEALLPKEQADAVVARALAMTKAGAVNVRGKAWQVLAIAVATHPPAADAVRSAVVEALLLEQDVDVRKDILAVSTRVQ
;
A
#
# COMPACT_ATOMS: atom_id res chain seq x y z
N MET A 1 53.27 -17.48 9.55
CA MET A 1 52.71 -16.10 9.52
C MET A 1 52.51 -15.59 8.10
N ALA A 2 53.54 -15.46 7.25
CA ALA A 2 53.36 -14.96 5.88
C ALA A 2 52.46 -15.86 5.00
N ASP A 3 52.65 -17.18 5.03
CA ASP A 3 51.81 -18.12 4.26
C ASP A 3 50.36 -18.19 4.76
N GLY A 4 50.17 -18.13 6.09
CA GLY A 4 48.84 -18.10 6.70
C GLY A 4 48.08 -16.81 6.37
N LEU A 5 48.79 -15.69 6.24
CA LEU A 5 48.19 -14.42 5.85
C LEU A 5 47.75 -14.41 4.38
N ALA A 6 48.54 -15.02 3.49
CA ALA A 6 48.17 -15.18 2.09
C ALA A 6 46.91 -16.06 1.95
N ALA A 7 46.85 -17.16 2.70
CA ALA A 7 45.68 -18.05 2.73
C ALA A 7 44.43 -17.37 3.31
N LEU A 8 44.55 -16.57 4.39
CA LEU A 8 43.41 -15.80 4.89
C LEU A 8 42.93 -14.77 3.87
N ARG A 9 43.85 -14.13 3.14
CA ARG A 9 43.50 -13.12 2.12
C ARG A 9 42.70 -13.68 0.95
N GLU A 10 42.94 -14.93 0.56
CA GLU A 10 42.13 -15.62 -0.45
C GLU A 10 40.68 -15.80 0.01
N VAL A 11 40.46 -15.99 1.32
CA VAL A 11 39.12 -16.23 1.88
C VAL A 11 38.41 -14.93 2.27
N THR A 12 39.12 -13.96 2.86
CA THR A 12 38.53 -12.70 3.36
C THR A 12 38.45 -11.59 2.31
N GLY A 13 39.16 -11.73 1.18
CA GLY A 13 39.23 -10.73 0.11
C GLY A 13 40.21 -9.57 0.39
N ALA A 14 40.57 -8.83 -0.67
CA ALA A 14 41.65 -7.83 -0.66
C ALA A 14 41.33 -6.54 0.12
N THR A 15 40.11 -6.37 0.62
CA THR A 15 39.62 -5.15 1.28
C THR A 15 39.95 -5.10 2.77
N VAL A 16 40.35 -6.22 3.38
CA VAL A 16 40.70 -6.28 4.81
C VAL A 16 42.20 -5.95 5.02
N PRO A 17 42.56 -4.98 5.89
CA PRO A 17 43.96 -4.63 6.14
C PRO A 17 44.77 -5.79 6.75
N ASP A 18 46.04 -5.93 6.34
CA ASP A 18 46.91 -7.02 6.78
C ASP A 18 47.11 -7.08 8.29
N ASP A 19 47.09 -5.93 8.96
CA ASP A 19 47.32 -5.88 10.41
C ASP A 19 46.16 -6.53 11.18
N LYS A 20 44.92 -6.44 10.66
CA LYS A 20 43.76 -7.14 11.22
C LYS A 20 43.82 -8.65 10.97
N LEU A 21 44.27 -9.06 9.78
CA LEU A 21 44.44 -10.48 9.44
C LEU A 21 45.57 -11.12 10.26
N LYS A 22 46.66 -10.38 10.53
CA LYS A 22 47.74 -10.84 11.44
C LYS A 22 47.25 -11.01 12.86
N ALA A 23 46.46 -10.05 13.37
CA ALA A 23 45.90 -10.16 14.72
C ALA A 23 44.97 -11.38 14.87
N LEU A 24 44.13 -11.65 13.87
CA LEU A 24 43.30 -12.86 13.84
C LEU A 24 44.13 -14.14 13.78
N LEU A 25 45.21 -14.15 13.01
CA LEU A 25 46.14 -15.29 12.97
C LEU A 25 46.88 -15.48 14.29
N GLU A 26 47.29 -14.41 14.98
CA GLU A 26 47.92 -14.51 16.30
C GLU A 26 46.94 -15.01 17.35
N GLU A 27 45.70 -14.53 17.33
CA GLU A 27 44.61 -14.99 18.21
C GLU A 27 44.30 -16.47 17.97
N ALA A 28 44.29 -16.90 16.71
CA ALA A 28 44.15 -18.30 16.31
C ALA A 28 45.45 -19.12 16.44
N LYS A 29 46.53 -18.55 17.02
CA LYS A 29 47.85 -19.18 17.20
C LYS A 29 48.46 -19.75 15.91
N GLY A 30 48.16 -19.14 14.77
CA GLY A 30 48.69 -19.48 13.45
C GLY A 30 47.85 -20.46 12.64
N ASP A 31 46.70 -20.94 13.15
CA ASP A 31 45.78 -21.80 12.41
C ASP A 31 44.82 -20.98 11.54
N VAL A 32 44.93 -21.15 10.22
CA VAL A 32 44.19 -20.39 9.20
C VAL A 32 42.69 -20.69 9.27
N ASN A 33 42.29 -21.94 9.52
CA ASN A 33 40.87 -22.32 9.51
C ASN A 33 40.13 -21.72 10.70
N VAL A 34 40.77 -21.70 11.86
CA VAL A 34 40.23 -21.07 13.06
C VAL A 34 40.16 -19.55 12.89
N ALA A 35 41.19 -18.93 12.30
CA ALA A 35 41.18 -17.50 12.01
C ALA A 35 40.09 -17.10 10.99
N VAL A 36 39.81 -17.94 9.99
CA VAL A 36 38.69 -17.74 9.04
C VAL A 36 37.35 -17.85 9.76
N GLN A 37 37.19 -18.83 10.64
CA GLN A 37 35.95 -19.00 11.39
C GLN A 37 35.69 -17.81 12.33
N LEU A 38 36.71 -17.35 13.05
CA LEU A 38 36.64 -16.14 13.88
C LEU A 38 36.32 -14.88 13.05
N PHE A 39 36.88 -14.76 11.85
CA PHE A 39 36.57 -13.66 10.94
C PHE A 39 35.10 -13.69 10.48
N LEU A 40 34.58 -14.87 10.11
CA LEU A 40 33.20 -15.05 9.65
C LEU A 40 32.19 -14.82 10.78
N GLU A 41 32.49 -15.31 11.98
CA GLU A 41 31.66 -15.08 13.17
C GLU A 41 31.58 -13.59 13.50
N ARG A 42 32.71 -12.88 13.48
CA ARG A 42 32.77 -11.42 13.75
C ARG A 42 32.19 -10.55 12.63
N SER A 43 32.16 -11.03 11.39
CA SER A 43 31.51 -10.32 10.27
C SER A 43 30.01 -10.62 10.15
N SER A 44 29.51 -11.63 10.88
CA SER A 44 28.09 -11.99 10.96
C SER A 44 27.31 -11.29 12.09
N THR A 45 27.98 -10.49 12.92
CA THR A 45 27.34 -9.62 13.93
C THR A 45 27.24 -8.18 13.42
N PRO A 46 26.05 -7.56 13.39
CA PRO A 46 25.92 -6.14 13.03
C PRO A 46 26.51 -5.24 14.13
N ASP A 47 27.31 -4.26 13.72
CA ASP A 47 27.94 -3.24 14.56
C ASP A 47 27.00 -2.64 15.63
N MET A 48 27.45 -2.64 16.88
CA MET A 48 27.07 -1.65 17.90
C MET A 48 28.34 -0.97 18.41
N PRO A 49 28.32 0.35 18.64
CA PRO A 49 29.52 1.14 18.85
C PRO A 49 30.07 1.00 20.28
N ASP A 50 31.40 1.05 20.33
CA ASP A 50 32.24 1.09 21.53
C ASP A 50 32.04 2.43 22.26
N GLU A 51 31.60 2.40 23.52
CA GLU A 51 31.77 3.52 24.45
C GLU A 51 32.30 3.05 25.81
N THR A 52 33.47 3.58 26.10
CA THR A 52 34.24 3.59 27.35
C THR A 52 33.49 4.19 28.56
N MET A 53 34.08 3.97 29.75
CA MET A 53 33.87 4.62 31.07
C MET A 53 32.82 3.91 31.96
N GLY A 54 33.06 3.44 33.19
CA GLY A 54 34.18 3.44 34.13
C GLY A 54 33.61 3.35 35.57
N VAL A 55 34.29 2.57 36.45
CA VAL A 55 34.48 2.81 37.92
C VAL A 55 33.21 2.77 38.81
N ASP A 56 33.06 2.16 40.00
CA ASP A 56 33.74 1.30 40.99
C ASP A 56 32.56 0.59 41.76
N ASP A 57 32.67 -0.53 42.48
CA ASP A 57 33.18 -0.66 43.86
C ASP A 57 32.92 -2.11 44.35
N HIS A 58 33.90 -2.68 45.09
CA HIS A 58 33.84 -3.58 46.27
C HIS A 58 32.89 -4.82 46.27
N GLU A 59 33.20 -6.02 46.81
CA GLU A 59 34.12 -6.48 47.85
C GLU A 59 34.10 -8.04 47.90
N ASP A 60 35.27 -8.64 48.13
CA ASP A 60 35.63 -9.79 48.99
C ASP A 60 34.86 -11.14 49.11
N ALA A 61 35.72 -12.19 49.10
CA ALA A 61 35.81 -13.33 50.04
C ALA A 61 35.05 -14.66 49.81
N ASP A 62 35.86 -15.69 49.48
CA ASP A 62 36.11 -16.95 50.20
C ASP A 62 34.99 -17.89 50.71
N ALA A 63 35.20 -19.17 50.37
CA ALA A 63 35.21 -20.38 51.21
C ALA A 63 33.95 -21.27 51.39
N ASP A 64 34.21 -22.56 51.11
CA ASP A 64 33.82 -23.80 51.82
C ASP A 64 32.34 -24.23 51.93
N MET A 65 31.99 -25.35 51.27
CA MET A 65 31.91 -26.73 51.81
C MET A 65 30.81 -26.94 52.85
N ASP A 66 29.81 -27.80 52.55
CA ASP A 66 29.76 -29.19 53.05
C ASP A 66 28.37 -29.85 52.90
N THR A 67 28.38 -31.10 52.36
CA THR A 67 27.60 -32.32 52.75
C THR A 67 26.04 -32.29 52.78
N GLU A 68 25.23 -33.31 52.49
CA GLU A 68 25.33 -34.77 52.68
C GLU A 68 24.49 -35.58 51.64
N GLU A 69 25.01 -36.78 51.42
CA GLU A 69 24.52 -38.08 50.92
C GLU A 69 23.02 -38.37 50.66
N THR A 70 22.74 -39.05 49.54
CA THR A 70 21.87 -40.25 49.47
C THR A 70 22.01 -41.03 48.13
N SER A 71 22.63 -42.23 48.17
CA SER A 71 22.55 -43.40 47.24
C SER A 71 22.84 -43.25 45.71
N PRO A 72 23.49 -44.24 45.06
CA PRO A 72 24.00 -44.08 43.69
C PRO A 72 22.93 -44.37 42.61
N PRO A 73 22.87 -43.58 41.51
CA PRO A 73 22.22 -43.99 40.27
C PRO A 73 23.18 -44.80 39.38
N PRO A 74 22.67 -45.58 38.40
CA PRO A 74 23.47 -46.47 37.58
C PRO A 74 24.44 -45.70 36.68
N ALA A 75 25.55 -46.34 36.29
CA ALA A 75 26.59 -45.75 35.46
C ALA A 75 26.03 -45.06 34.19
N PRO A 76 26.61 -43.93 33.74
CA PRO A 76 26.11 -43.23 32.55
C PRO A 76 26.30 -44.13 31.32
N VAL A 77 25.20 -44.46 30.67
CA VAL A 77 25.19 -45.15 29.38
C VAL A 77 25.82 -44.21 28.35
N SER A 78 26.82 -44.69 27.59
CA SER A 78 27.55 -43.88 26.60
C SER A 78 26.58 -43.17 25.63
N PRO A 79 26.78 -41.88 25.27
CA PRO A 79 25.89 -41.15 24.37
C PRO A 79 25.70 -41.83 23.00
N SER A 80 26.69 -42.62 22.56
CA SER A 80 26.61 -43.43 21.34
C SER A 80 25.58 -44.57 21.43
N ILE A 81 25.36 -45.15 22.62
CA ILE A 81 24.37 -46.21 22.83
C ILE A 81 22.96 -45.62 22.81
N THR A 82 22.76 -44.42 23.37
CA THR A 82 21.47 -43.71 23.33
C THR A 82 21.10 -43.34 21.89
N ALA A 83 22.04 -42.80 21.13
CA ALA A 83 21.84 -42.49 19.71
C ALA A 83 21.55 -43.74 18.87
N LEU A 84 22.29 -44.85 19.12
CA LEU A 84 22.04 -46.11 18.43
C LEU A 84 20.67 -46.70 18.79
N ARG A 85 20.24 -46.54 20.04
CA ARG A 85 18.94 -47.01 20.53
C ARG A 85 17.77 -46.25 19.91
N GLU A 86 17.90 -44.94 19.72
CA GLU A 86 16.93 -44.12 18.97
C GLU A 86 16.86 -44.52 17.50
N LEU A 87 18.02 -44.77 16.87
CA LEU A 87 18.08 -45.15 15.45
C LEU A 87 17.59 -46.57 15.16
N LEU A 88 17.75 -47.49 16.12
CA LEU A 88 17.29 -48.87 16.03
C LEU A 88 15.88 -49.09 16.62
N ASP A 89 15.25 -48.05 17.18
CA ASP A 89 13.86 -48.05 17.71
C ASP A 89 13.58 -49.24 18.66
N GLY A 90 14.57 -49.61 19.48
CA GLY A 90 14.47 -50.72 20.43
C GLY A 90 14.59 -52.14 19.84
N ALA A 91 14.93 -52.28 18.55
CA ALA A 91 15.04 -53.58 17.88
C ALA A 91 16.21 -54.46 18.38
N ALA A 92 17.25 -53.86 18.97
CA ALA A 92 18.43 -54.55 19.48
C ALA A 92 18.53 -54.46 21.01
N SER A 93 19.00 -55.53 21.66
CA SER A 93 19.26 -55.51 23.11
C SER A 93 20.46 -54.63 23.45
N GLU A 94 20.52 -54.10 24.68
CA GLU A 94 21.62 -53.21 25.11
C GLU A 94 23.00 -53.89 25.02
N ALA A 95 23.05 -55.21 25.27
CA ALA A 95 24.26 -56.02 25.09
C ALA A 95 24.70 -56.15 23.62
N GLU A 96 23.75 -56.24 22.67
CA GLU A 96 24.04 -56.24 21.24
C GLU A 96 24.49 -54.87 20.74
N MET A 97 23.85 -53.79 21.20
CA MET A 97 24.24 -52.41 20.84
C MET A 97 25.67 -52.09 21.30
N VAL A 98 26.05 -52.54 22.50
CA VAL A 98 27.43 -52.43 23.00
C VAL A 98 28.41 -53.23 22.14
N ALA A 99 28.04 -54.44 21.71
CA ALA A 99 28.88 -55.27 20.84
C ALA A 99 29.04 -54.66 19.43
N LEU A 100 27.97 -54.11 18.86
CA LEU A 100 27.97 -53.44 17.56
C LEU A 100 28.81 -52.17 17.56
N LEU A 101 28.72 -51.37 18.63
CA LEU A 101 29.55 -50.18 18.81
C LEU A 101 31.02 -50.53 19.06
N ALA A 102 31.30 -51.65 19.74
CA ALA A 102 32.68 -52.13 19.88
C ALA A 102 33.26 -52.60 18.54
N GLU A 103 32.47 -53.28 17.72
CA GLU A 103 32.87 -53.78 16.39
C GLU A 103 32.99 -52.63 15.36
N SER A 104 32.15 -51.60 15.47
CA SER A 104 32.20 -50.39 14.63
C SER A 104 33.18 -49.31 15.13
N LYS A 105 33.93 -49.58 16.21
CA LYS A 105 34.85 -48.64 16.87
C LYS A 105 34.19 -47.32 17.30
N GLY A 106 32.93 -47.36 17.73
CA GLY A 106 32.19 -46.23 18.27
C GLY A 106 31.45 -45.38 17.23
N ASP A 107 31.50 -45.75 15.95
CA ASP A 107 30.71 -45.11 14.90
C ASP A 107 29.27 -45.65 14.91
N VAL A 108 28.32 -44.75 15.19
CA VAL A 108 26.89 -45.07 15.33
C VAL A 108 26.29 -45.45 13.98
N THR A 109 26.66 -44.79 12.89
CA THR A 109 26.12 -45.08 11.55
C THR A 109 26.62 -46.42 11.04
N ALA A 110 27.92 -46.72 11.25
CA ALA A 110 28.48 -48.03 10.90
C ALA A 110 27.94 -49.17 11.77
N ALA A 111 27.61 -48.91 13.05
CA ALA A 111 26.96 -49.89 13.93
C ALA A 111 25.52 -50.22 13.48
N VAL A 112 24.77 -49.23 12.99
CA VAL A 112 23.44 -49.45 12.38
C VAL A 112 23.58 -50.31 11.12
N GLU A 113 24.57 -50.03 10.27
CA GLU A 113 24.83 -50.85 9.08
C GLU A 113 25.22 -52.30 9.43
N LEU A 114 26.08 -52.50 10.44
CA LEU A 114 26.47 -53.84 10.92
C LEU A 114 25.30 -54.63 11.48
N TYR A 115 24.38 -53.97 12.20
CA TYR A 115 23.18 -54.61 12.74
C TYR A 115 22.31 -55.21 11.63
N PHE A 116 22.06 -54.45 10.56
CA PHE A 116 21.24 -54.90 9.43
C PHE A 116 21.94 -55.89 8.50
N ASN A 117 23.25 -56.12 8.68
CA ASN A 117 24.07 -57.01 7.85
C ASN A 117 24.38 -58.37 8.51
N ARG A 118 24.01 -58.62 9.77
CA ARG A 118 24.18 -59.94 10.41
C ARG A 118 23.07 -60.93 9.98
N GLU A 119 23.45 -62.18 9.74
CA GLU A 119 22.51 -63.26 9.34
C GLU A 119 21.51 -63.60 10.46
N PRO A 120 20.21 -63.78 10.16
CA PRO A 120 19.27 -64.38 11.10
C PRO A 120 19.48 -65.90 11.22
N THR A 121 19.33 -66.43 12.44
CA THR A 121 19.42 -67.87 12.74
C THR A 121 18.45 -68.72 11.89
N PRO A 122 18.85 -69.92 11.42
CA PRO A 122 18.13 -70.65 10.39
C PRO A 122 16.88 -71.36 10.92
N VAL A 123 15.74 -71.17 10.24
CA VAL A 123 14.54 -72.01 10.40
C VAL A 123 14.22 -72.70 9.06
N ALA A 124 14.26 -74.03 9.14
CA ALA A 124 13.69 -75.11 8.30
C ALA A 124 13.21 -74.87 6.84
N ALA A 125 13.88 -75.63 5.94
CA ALA A 125 13.46 -76.39 4.74
C ALA A 125 12.51 -75.77 3.64
N PRO A 126 12.87 -75.89 2.34
CA PRO A 126 12.12 -75.29 1.22
C PRO A 126 10.94 -76.16 0.74
N LEU A 127 9.79 -75.54 0.47
CA LEU A 127 8.63 -76.14 -0.19
C LEU A 127 8.59 -75.80 -1.70
N PRO A 128 8.03 -76.68 -2.56
CA PRO A 128 8.12 -76.55 -4.01
C PRO A 128 6.98 -75.73 -4.63
N MET A 129 7.35 -74.92 -5.64
CA MET A 129 6.58 -74.24 -6.71
C MET A 129 5.03 -74.31 -6.70
N GLY A 130 4.41 -73.13 -6.50
CA GLY A 130 3.05 -72.72 -6.94
C GLY A 130 2.28 -71.93 -5.85
N PRO A 131 1.22 -71.11 -6.14
CA PRO A 131 0.60 -70.64 -7.39
C PRO A 131 0.59 -69.05 -7.46
N PRO A 132 -0.29 -68.31 -8.19
CA PRO A 132 -0.08 -66.88 -8.49
C PRO A 132 -0.29 -65.96 -7.27
N LEU A 133 0.32 -64.76 -7.30
CA LEU A 133 0.25 -63.78 -6.20
C LEU A 133 -1.19 -63.45 -5.79
N GLU A 134 -1.53 -63.71 -4.53
CA GLU A 134 -2.71 -63.15 -3.88
C GLU A 134 -2.40 -61.72 -3.41
N ILE A 135 -3.02 -60.74 -4.03
CA ILE A 135 -2.96 -59.33 -3.63
C ILE A 135 -4.13 -59.07 -2.67
N VAL A 136 -3.86 -58.76 -1.41
CA VAL A 136 -4.88 -58.44 -0.40
C VAL A 136 -4.75 -56.95 -0.06
N ASN A 137 -5.80 -56.15 -0.26
CA ASN A 137 -5.81 -54.69 -0.06
C ASN A 137 -4.69 -53.94 -0.80
N GLY A 138 -4.34 -54.39 -2.00
CA GLY A 138 -3.27 -53.80 -2.81
C GLY A 138 -1.86 -54.15 -2.30
N GLU A 139 -1.71 -54.99 -1.27
CA GLU A 139 -0.40 -55.44 -0.78
C GLU A 139 -0.12 -56.88 -1.15
N PHE A 140 1.16 -57.17 -1.40
CA PHE A 140 1.64 -58.51 -1.69
C PHE A 140 3.06 -58.70 -1.14
N GLU A 141 3.36 -59.92 -0.75
CA GLU A 141 4.67 -60.31 -0.19
C GLU A 141 5.37 -61.26 -1.16
N VAL A 142 6.68 -61.09 -1.32
CA VAL A 142 7.50 -61.92 -2.19
C VAL A 142 8.76 -62.33 -1.44
N GLU A 143 9.03 -63.63 -1.42
CA GLU A 143 10.31 -64.18 -1.02
C GLU A 143 11.20 -64.35 -2.25
N ILE A 144 12.32 -63.64 -2.31
CA ILE A 144 13.27 -63.73 -3.41
C ILE A 144 14.46 -64.59 -3.00
N MET A 145 14.68 -65.64 -3.78
CA MET A 145 15.74 -66.63 -3.59
C MET A 145 17.01 -66.35 -4.42
N ASP A 146 17.11 -65.18 -5.07
CA ASP A 146 18.21 -64.79 -5.94
C ASP A 146 18.79 -63.45 -5.47
N GLY A 147 20.10 -63.39 -5.24
CA GLY A 147 20.77 -62.23 -4.66
C GLY A 147 20.84 -61.02 -5.59
N LYS A 148 20.59 -61.21 -6.88
CA LYS A 148 20.55 -60.17 -7.91
C LYS A 148 19.12 -59.83 -8.29
N LEU A 149 18.63 -58.72 -7.75
CA LEU A 149 17.24 -58.30 -7.92
C LEU A 149 16.94 -57.76 -9.33
N GLU A 150 17.94 -57.22 -10.03
CA GLU A 150 17.83 -56.74 -11.41
C GLU A 150 16.66 -55.74 -11.61
N TRP A 151 16.71 -54.67 -10.82
CA TRP A 151 15.70 -53.62 -10.72
C TRP A 151 16.34 -52.29 -10.31
N THR A 152 15.64 -51.18 -10.48
CA THR A 152 16.04 -49.88 -9.95
C THR A 152 14.96 -49.37 -9.00
N ILE A 153 15.37 -48.87 -7.83
CA ILE A 153 14.49 -48.34 -6.80
C ILE A 153 14.96 -46.92 -6.42
N GLY A 154 14.04 -46.04 -6.02
CA GLY A 154 14.38 -44.67 -5.63
C GLY A 154 13.49 -44.14 -4.51
N ASN A 155 13.96 -43.05 -3.89
CA ASN A 155 13.22 -42.35 -2.84
C ASN A 155 12.23 -41.36 -3.47
N VAL A 156 10.94 -41.56 -3.25
CA VAL A 156 9.88 -40.64 -3.66
C VAL A 156 9.08 -40.26 -2.42
N LEU A 157 9.22 -39.01 -1.96
CA LEU A 157 8.53 -38.46 -0.80
C LEU A 157 8.68 -39.33 0.48
N GLY A 158 9.89 -39.83 0.76
CA GLY A 158 10.18 -40.63 1.94
C GLY A 158 9.78 -42.11 1.83
N ARG A 159 9.46 -42.59 0.63
CA ARG A 159 9.09 -43.99 0.34
C ARG A 159 10.01 -44.62 -0.69
N VAL A 160 10.22 -45.93 -0.59
CA VAL A 160 11.02 -46.70 -1.55
C VAL A 160 10.10 -47.19 -2.68
N VAL A 161 10.29 -46.66 -3.89
CA VAL A 161 9.46 -46.96 -5.06
C VAL A 161 10.30 -47.61 -6.15
N VAL A 162 9.77 -48.68 -6.75
CA VAL A 162 10.39 -49.37 -7.90
C VAL A 162 10.27 -48.50 -9.14
N GLN A 163 11.40 -48.12 -9.73
CA GLN A 163 11.47 -47.23 -10.89
C GLN A 163 11.53 -48.01 -12.21
N GLU A 164 12.31 -49.08 -12.28
CA GLU A 164 12.39 -50.00 -13.42
C GLU A 164 12.69 -51.42 -12.95
N VAL A 165 12.26 -52.41 -13.73
CA VAL A 165 12.52 -53.83 -13.47
C VAL A 165 13.05 -54.45 -14.76
N LEU A 166 14.20 -55.12 -14.72
CA LEU A 166 14.81 -55.72 -15.92
C LEU A 166 14.01 -56.96 -16.35
N PRO A 167 13.59 -57.03 -17.62
CA PRO A 167 12.84 -58.17 -18.11
C PRO A 167 13.63 -59.48 -18.03
N GLY A 168 13.21 -60.38 -17.14
CA GLY A 168 13.78 -61.73 -16.99
C GLY A 168 14.57 -61.89 -15.69
N GLY A 169 14.82 -60.79 -14.97
CA GLY A 169 15.52 -60.77 -13.70
C GLY A 169 14.70 -61.19 -12.49
N ALA A 170 15.34 -61.30 -11.32
CA ALA A 170 14.70 -61.87 -10.13
C ALA A 170 13.46 -61.07 -9.70
N ALA A 171 13.49 -59.74 -9.75
CA ALA A 171 12.33 -58.90 -9.46
C ALA A 171 11.19 -59.06 -10.50
N HIS A 172 11.51 -59.26 -11.79
CA HIS A 172 10.49 -59.55 -12.81
C HIS A 172 9.87 -60.95 -12.59
N ARG A 173 10.69 -61.96 -12.27
CA ARG A 173 10.20 -63.33 -11.97
C ARG A 173 9.35 -63.37 -10.69
N ALA A 174 9.60 -62.44 -9.77
CA ALA A 174 8.80 -62.18 -8.57
C ALA A 174 7.53 -61.35 -8.82
N HIS A 175 7.22 -60.99 -10.08
CA HIS A 175 6.09 -60.13 -10.48
C HIS A 175 6.07 -58.74 -9.82
N ILE A 176 7.24 -58.20 -9.48
CA ILE A 176 7.37 -56.81 -9.04
C ILE A 176 7.28 -55.92 -10.28
N GLN A 177 6.46 -54.87 -10.19
CA GLN A 177 6.19 -53.92 -11.28
C GLN A 177 6.78 -52.54 -10.96
N LYS A 178 6.95 -51.74 -12.02
CA LYS A 178 7.24 -50.31 -11.89
C LYS A 178 6.11 -49.64 -11.09
N SER A 179 6.49 -48.71 -10.21
CA SER A 179 5.60 -47.99 -9.28
C SER A 179 5.10 -48.81 -8.08
N ASP A 180 5.52 -50.07 -7.91
CA ASP A 180 5.28 -50.78 -6.65
C ASP A 180 6.07 -50.10 -5.52
N VAL A 181 5.40 -49.89 -4.38
CA VAL A 181 5.98 -49.23 -3.21
C VAL A 181 6.41 -50.30 -2.21
N LEU A 182 7.69 -50.36 -1.88
CA LEU A 182 8.20 -51.27 -0.85
C LEU A 182 7.85 -50.70 0.53
N ILE A 183 7.16 -51.51 1.35
CA ILE A 183 6.70 -51.13 2.69
C ILE A 183 7.49 -51.87 3.77
N GLU A 184 7.96 -53.07 3.49
CA GLU A 184 8.68 -53.90 4.46
C GLU A 184 9.78 -54.71 3.79
N CYS A 185 10.95 -54.80 4.43
CA CYS A 185 12.07 -55.63 3.98
C CYS A 185 12.55 -56.51 5.15
N SER A 186 12.45 -57.82 5.00
CA SER A 186 12.85 -58.82 6.03
C SER A 186 12.29 -58.51 7.42
N ASN A 187 10.98 -58.26 7.52
CA ASN A 187 10.25 -57.88 8.74
C ASN A 187 10.62 -56.51 9.35
N HIS A 188 11.25 -55.63 8.57
CA HIS A 188 11.57 -54.27 8.98
C HIS A 188 10.73 -53.26 8.18
N PRO A 189 9.87 -52.47 8.86
CA PRO A 189 9.03 -51.48 8.19
C PRO A 189 9.86 -50.31 7.67
N ILE A 190 9.53 -49.85 6.46
CA ILE A 190 10.17 -48.70 5.82
C ILE A 190 9.52 -47.41 6.32
N LYS A 191 10.32 -46.56 6.96
CA LYS A 191 9.98 -45.23 7.46
C LYS A 191 10.88 -44.18 6.79
N GLU A 192 10.51 -42.90 6.85
CA GLU A 192 11.28 -41.81 6.23
C GLU A 192 12.73 -41.75 6.74
N THR A 193 12.98 -42.13 7.99
CA THR A 193 14.31 -42.13 8.62
C THR A 193 15.25 -43.26 8.17
N ASN A 194 14.72 -44.40 7.69
CA ASN A 194 15.53 -45.57 7.27
C ASN A 194 15.52 -45.83 5.75
N CYS A 195 14.72 -45.07 4.99
CA CYS A 195 14.51 -45.28 3.55
C CYS A 195 15.80 -45.25 2.73
N GLN A 196 16.71 -44.30 3.01
CA GLN A 196 17.93 -44.11 2.24
C GLN A 196 18.94 -45.26 2.45
N GLY A 197 19.02 -45.80 3.68
CA GLY A 197 19.85 -46.97 3.99
C GLY A 197 19.35 -48.23 3.28
N ILE A 198 18.02 -48.42 3.25
CA ILE A 198 17.39 -49.56 2.57
C ILE A 198 17.56 -49.47 1.05
N ILE A 199 17.42 -48.28 0.45
CA ILE A 199 17.71 -48.06 -0.97
C ILE A 199 19.17 -48.40 -1.27
N THR A 200 20.10 -47.94 -0.44
CA THR A 200 21.54 -48.19 -0.62
C THR A 200 21.88 -49.68 -0.51
N ARG A 201 21.18 -50.44 0.34
CA ARG A 201 21.32 -51.91 0.46
C ARG A 201 20.77 -52.64 -0.77
N LEU A 202 19.53 -52.36 -1.15
CA LEU A 202 18.82 -53.09 -2.21
C LEU A 202 19.25 -52.69 -3.63
N SER A 203 19.86 -51.51 -3.81
CA SER A 203 20.41 -51.03 -5.09
C SER A 203 21.80 -51.61 -5.43
N LYS A 204 22.52 -52.19 -4.47
CA LYS A 204 23.85 -52.79 -4.70
C LYS A 204 23.79 -54.18 -5.38
N GLU A 205 22.59 -54.71 -5.67
CA GLU A 205 22.34 -55.99 -6.34
C GLU A 205 23.05 -57.22 -5.74
N THR A 206 23.44 -57.16 -4.47
CA THR A 206 23.98 -58.30 -3.70
C THR A 206 23.27 -58.36 -2.36
N VAL A 207 22.07 -58.96 -2.37
CA VAL A 207 21.26 -59.11 -1.16
C VAL A 207 21.43 -60.51 -0.60
N THR A 208 21.51 -60.63 0.73
CA THR A 208 21.50 -61.92 1.43
C THR A 208 20.14 -62.60 1.23
N VAL A 209 20.17 -63.87 0.83
CA VAL A 209 19.01 -64.66 0.41
C VAL A 209 18.73 -65.75 1.46
N PRO A 210 17.46 -66.05 1.81
CA PRO A 210 16.23 -65.48 1.26
C PRO A 210 15.90 -64.08 1.80
N VAL A 211 15.40 -63.20 0.92
CA VAL A 211 14.90 -61.86 1.30
C VAL A 211 13.39 -61.82 1.10
N VAL A 212 12.67 -61.49 2.17
CA VAL A 212 11.21 -61.29 2.14
C VAL A 212 10.92 -59.81 1.95
N LEU A 213 10.17 -59.45 0.91
CA LEU A 213 9.85 -58.08 0.55
C LEU A 213 8.34 -57.93 0.45
N ARG A 214 7.78 -56.93 1.14
CA ARG A 214 6.35 -56.60 1.07
C ARG A 214 6.14 -55.30 0.33
N PHE A 215 5.32 -55.35 -0.71
CA PHE A 215 4.99 -54.23 -1.57
C PHE A 215 3.52 -53.87 -1.47
N ARG A 216 3.20 -52.61 -1.78
CA ARG A 216 1.87 -52.17 -2.16
C ARG A 216 1.85 -51.79 -3.63
N ARG A 217 0.99 -52.46 -4.38
CA ARG A 217 0.70 -52.22 -5.78
C ARG A 217 -0.03 -50.91 -5.94
N SER A 218 0.54 -49.99 -6.72
CA SER A 218 -0.17 -48.81 -7.17
C SER A 218 -1.27 -49.24 -8.16
N GLU A 219 -2.49 -48.71 -8.05
CA GLU A 219 -3.65 -49.05 -8.90
C GLU A 219 -3.50 -48.62 -10.38
N HIS A 220 -2.29 -48.37 -10.86
CA HIS A 220 -2.00 -47.84 -12.20
C HIS A 220 -1.25 -48.85 -13.10
N GLY A 221 -1.20 -50.13 -12.71
CA GLY A 221 -0.33 -51.14 -13.32
C GLY A 221 -0.83 -51.87 -14.57
N ASP A 222 -2.15 -52.09 -14.75
CA ASP A 222 -2.66 -52.85 -15.90
C ASP A 222 -4.07 -52.39 -16.33
N ALA A 223 -4.14 -51.42 -17.24
CA ALA A 223 -5.34 -51.09 -18.01
C ALA A 223 -4.95 -50.88 -19.50
N PRO A 224 -5.81 -51.24 -20.48
CA PRO A 224 -5.52 -51.05 -21.90
C PRO A 224 -5.28 -49.56 -22.21
N PRO A 225 -4.63 -49.19 -23.34
CA PRO A 225 -4.07 -47.85 -23.53
C PRO A 225 -5.17 -46.79 -23.62
N GLU A 226 -5.55 -46.25 -22.47
CA GLU A 226 -6.16 -44.94 -22.37
C GLU A 226 -5.13 -43.90 -22.80
N PRO A 227 -5.56 -42.82 -23.48
CA PRO A 227 -4.64 -41.83 -24.00
C PRO A 227 -3.85 -41.21 -22.84
N LYS A 228 -2.53 -41.38 -22.88
CA LYS A 228 -1.53 -40.78 -21.98
C LYS A 228 -2.05 -39.46 -21.38
N ARG A 229 -2.46 -39.48 -20.11
CA ARG A 229 -2.43 -38.28 -19.26
C ARG A 229 -0.95 -37.95 -19.04
N THR A 230 -0.37 -37.26 -20.02
CA THR A 230 0.81 -36.43 -19.80
C THR A 230 0.50 -35.55 -18.61
N ALA A 231 1.35 -35.58 -17.58
CA ALA A 231 1.48 -34.45 -16.68
C ALA A 231 1.67 -33.21 -17.56
N THR A 232 0.61 -32.44 -17.76
CA THR A 232 0.70 -31.16 -18.43
C THR A 232 1.64 -30.33 -17.59
N LYS A 233 2.86 -30.11 -18.09
CA LYS A 233 3.53 -28.85 -17.83
C LYS A 233 2.51 -27.77 -18.16
N ILE A 234 1.90 -27.21 -17.13
CA ILE A 234 0.96 -26.10 -17.27
C ILE A 234 1.78 -24.94 -17.81
N VAL A 235 1.63 -24.69 -19.10
CA VAL A 235 1.95 -23.38 -19.66
C VAL A 235 0.71 -22.52 -19.40
N PRO A 236 0.81 -21.42 -18.65
CA PRO A 236 -0.30 -20.47 -18.54
C PRO A 236 -0.68 -19.99 -19.95
N GLY A 237 -1.93 -20.19 -20.36
CA GLY A 237 -2.45 -19.66 -21.64
C GLY A 237 -2.97 -20.65 -22.67
N SER A 238 -3.24 -21.92 -22.35
CA SER A 238 -3.99 -22.81 -23.26
C SER A 238 -5.49 -22.45 -23.24
N SER A 239 -5.83 -21.39 -23.94
CA SER A 239 -7.19 -21.06 -24.34
C SER A 239 -7.79 -22.22 -25.16
N LEU A 240 -9.08 -22.52 -24.96
CA LEU A 240 -9.84 -23.48 -25.78
C LEU A 240 -10.01 -23.04 -27.24
N PHE A 241 -9.47 -21.89 -27.65
CA PHE A 241 -9.50 -21.47 -29.05
C PHE A 241 -8.33 -22.03 -29.85
N PRO A 242 -8.61 -22.61 -31.03
CA PRO A 242 -7.56 -23.07 -31.92
C PRO A 242 -6.65 -21.89 -32.25
N LYS A 243 -5.33 -22.12 -32.22
CA LYS A 243 -4.43 -21.36 -33.11
C LYS A 243 -5.10 -21.38 -34.48
N THR A 244 -5.30 -20.22 -35.09
CA THR A 244 -5.89 -20.07 -36.43
C THR A 244 -5.34 -21.18 -37.32
N ALA A 245 -6.19 -22.18 -37.57
CA ALA A 245 -5.85 -23.26 -38.48
C ALA A 245 -5.74 -22.63 -39.88
N SER A 246 -4.92 -23.27 -40.71
CA SER A 246 -4.85 -23.05 -42.16
C SER A 246 -6.21 -22.66 -42.76
N PRO A 247 -6.23 -21.78 -43.78
CA PRO A 247 -7.44 -21.12 -44.31
C PRO A 247 -8.56 -22.02 -44.87
N ASP A 248 -8.44 -23.35 -44.79
CA ASP A 248 -9.34 -24.33 -45.43
C ASP A 248 -10.29 -25.07 -44.47
N LYS A 249 -10.52 -24.61 -43.23
CA LYS A 249 -11.59 -25.16 -42.36
C LYS A 249 -12.62 -24.10 -41.98
N ALA A 250 -13.90 -24.42 -42.20
CA ALA A 250 -15.04 -23.62 -41.75
C ALA A 250 -14.93 -23.33 -40.24
N ALA A 251 -15.15 -22.07 -39.85
CA ALA A 251 -15.04 -21.64 -38.46
C ALA A 251 -15.98 -22.47 -37.56
N PRO A 252 -15.51 -22.95 -36.40
CA PRO A 252 -16.35 -23.70 -35.48
C PRO A 252 -17.53 -22.84 -35.02
N VAL A 253 -18.73 -23.43 -34.92
CA VAL A 253 -19.92 -22.77 -34.37
C VAL A 253 -19.70 -22.59 -32.86
N VAL A 254 -19.58 -21.34 -32.41
CA VAL A 254 -19.36 -21.00 -31.00
C VAL A 254 -20.70 -20.58 -30.37
N PRO A 255 -21.11 -21.16 -29.22
CA PRO A 255 -22.29 -20.72 -28.49
C PRO A 255 -22.01 -19.42 -27.71
N TYR A 256 -22.98 -18.51 -27.66
CA TYR A 256 -22.89 -17.24 -26.93
C TYR A 256 -24.05 -17.05 -25.94
N GLY A 257 -23.79 -16.33 -24.85
CA GLY A 257 -24.78 -15.95 -23.83
C GLY A 257 -24.54 -16.60 -22.46
N LEU A 258 -25.27 -16.14 -21.45
CA LEU A 258 -25.17 -16.65 -20.06
C LEU A 258 -25.62 -18.12 -19.94
N GLN A 259 -26.47 -18.59 -20.86
CA GLN A 259 -26.92 -19.98 -20.94
C GLN A 259 -25.76 -20.97 -21.11
N VAL A 260 -24.63 -20.51 -21.67
CA VAL A 260 -23.40 -21.31 -21.77
C VAL A 260 -22.85 -21.62 -20.38
N ILE A 261 -22.86 -20.64 -19.47
CA ILE A 261 -22.44 -20.82 -18.07
C ILE A 261 -23.45 -21.70 -17.34
N GLU A 262 -24.75 -21.49 -17.54
CA GLU A 262 -25.80 -22.30 -16.90
C GLU A 262 -25.69 -23.77 -17.30
N SER A 263 -25.51 -24.07 -18.59
CA SER A 263 -25.31 -25.44 -19.08
C SER A 263 -24.04 -26.07 -18.51
N ALA A 264 -22.95 -25.31 -18.42
CA ALA A 264 -21.70 -25.79 -17.83
C ALA A 264 -21.86 -26.12 -16.35
N LEU A 265 -22.55 -25.27 -15.59
CA LEU A 265 -22.85 -25.50 -14.18
C LEU A 265 -23.74 -26.73 -13.98
N GLN A 266 -24.74 -26.91 -14.83
CA GLN A 266 -25.59 -28.09 -14.80
C GLN A 266 -24.78 -29.37 -14.99
N SER A 267 -23.87 -29.40 -15.96
CA SER A 267 -22.96 -30.54 -16.16
C SER A 267 -22.03 -30.79 -14.97
N MET A 268 -21.56 -29.72 -14.28
CA MET A 268 -20.75 -29.87 -13.07
C MET A 268 -21.57 -30.48 -11.92
N ARG A 269 -22.81 -30.04 -11.72
CA ARG A 269 -23.71 -30.57 -10.68
C ARG A 269 -24.03 -32.06 -10.89
N GLU A 270 -24.19 -32.49 -12.14
CA GLU A 270 -24.40 -33.92 -12.45
C GLU A 270 -23.20 -34.81 -12.12
N MET A 271 -21.99 -34.23 -12.03
CA MET A 271 -20.74 -34.96 -11.79
C MET A 271 -20.22 -34.87 -10.36
N ILE A 272 -20.70 -33.91 -9.56
CA ILE A 272 -20.25 -33.68 -8.18
C ILE A 272 -21.40 -34.07 -7.22
N PRO A 273 -21.19 -35.03 -6.30
CA PRO A 273 -22.26 -35.52 -5.43
C PRO A 273 -22.86 -34.41 -4.54
N ASP A 274 -24.17 -34.52 -4.23
CA ASP A 274 -25.13 -33.56 -3.60
C ASP A 274 -24.71 -32.80 -2.31
N GLN A 275 -23.43 -32.75 -1.92
CA GLN A 275 -22.99 -32.04 -0.71
C GLN A 275 -22.97 -30.50 -0.85
N ASP A 276 -23.17 -29.96 -2.06
CA ASP A 276 -22.93 -28.54 -2.37
C ASP A 276 -24.07 -27.88 -3.18
N GLU A 277 -25.31 -28.42 -3.11
CA GLU A 277 -26.48 -28.01 -3.93
C GLU A 277 -26.91 -26.53 -3.84
N GLY A 278 -26.21 -25.70 -3.06
CA GLY A 278 -26.48 -24.25 -2.95
C GLY A 278 -25.24 -23.35 -2.91
N SER A 279 -24.02 -23.86 -3.10
CA SER A 279 -22.81 -23.02 -3.00
C SER A 279 -22.38 -22.43 -4.35
N ASP A 280 -22.06 -21.13 -4.35
CA ASP A 280 -21.52 -20.42 -5.53
C ASP A 280 -20.10 -20.90 -5.93
N ARG A 281 -19.57 -21.90 -5.22
CA ARG A 281 -18.24 -22.47 -5.43
C ARG A 281 -18.07 -23.08 -6.81
N LEU A 282 -19.09 -23.81 -7.32
CA LEU A 282 -19.02 -24.39 -8.66
C LEU A 282 -18.88 -23.33 -9.75
N LEU A 283 -19.66 -22.24 -9.64
CA LEU A 283 -19.56 -21.09 -10.53
C LEU A 283 -18.18 -20.46 -10.44
N GLN A 284 -17.64 -20.33 -9.24
CA GLN A 284 -16.33 -19.74 -9.04
C GLN A 284 -15.19 -20.59 -9.65
N TYR A 285 -15.20 -21.91 -9.44
CA TYR A 285 -14.25 -22.83 -10.08
C TYR A 285 -14.37 -22.81 -11.60
N LEU A 286 -15.59 -22.72 -12.13
CA LEU A 286 -15.82 -22.59 -13.57
C LEU A 286 -15.22 -21.29 -14.12
N LEU A 287 -15.47 -20.17 -13.44
CA LEU A 287 -14.96 -18.85 -13.81
C LEU A 287 -13.44 -18.74 -13.72
N TRP A 288 -12.81 -19.42 -12.77
CA TRP A 288 -11.35 -19.52 -12.63
C TRP A 288 -10.70 -20.49 -13.61
N SER A 289 -11.47 -21.45 -14.11
CA SER A 289 -11.05 -22.43 -15.11
C SER A 289 -11.36 -21.96 -16.54
N ASP A 290 -11.61 -20.66 -16.69
CA ASP A 290 -11.94 -20.01 -17.95
C ASP A 290 -13.07 -20.73 -18.72
N GLY A 291 -14.08 -21.24 -18.00
CA GLY A 291 -15.24 -21.94 -18.56
C GLY A 291 -15.00 -23.40 -18.90
N ASN A 292 -13.80 -23.94 -18.64
CA ASN A 292 -13.49 -25.35 -18.86
C ASN A 292 -14.08 -26.21 -17.73
N VAL A 293 -15.18 -26.91 -18.03
CA VAL A 293 -15.90 -27.79 -17.10
C VAL A 293 -15.00 -28.88 -16.52
N ALA A 294 -14.21 -29.57 -17.36
CA ALA A 294 -13.35 -30.65 -16.89
C ALA A 294 -12.26 -30.15 -15.93
N LEU A 295 -11.64 -29.02 -16.25
CA LEU A 295 -10.65 -28.39 -15.38
C LEU A 295 -11.29 -27.86 -14.09
N ALA A 296 -12.51 -27.34 -14.16
CA ALA A 296 -13.24 -26.85 -12.99
C ALA A 296 -13.57 -27.99 -12.01
N ILE A 297 -14.01 -29.15 -12.53
CA ILE A 297 -14.28 -30.35 -11.72
C ILE A 297 -12.99 -30.90 -11.12
N ASP A 298 -11.91 -30.98 -11.91
CA ASP A 298 -10.61 -31.43 -11.42
C ASP A 298 -10.09 -30.53 -10.29
N ARG A 299 -10.19 -29.21 -10.45
CA ARG A 299 -9.85 -28.25 -9.40
C ARG A 299 -10.74 -28.39 -8.18
N TYR A 300 -12.04 -28.61 -8.35
CA TYR A 300 -12.95 -28.81 -7.21
C TYR A 300 -12.52 -29.98 -6.31
N PHE A 301 -12.09 -31.11 -6.89
CA PHE A 301 -11.69 -32.30 -6.12
C PHE A 301 -10.25 -32.31 -5.60
N GLN A 302 -9.38 -31.40 -6.06
CA GLN A 302 -7.97 -31.36 -5.65
C GLN A 302 -7.74 -30.47 -4.41
N PRO A 303 -6.99 -30.93 -3.38
CA PRO A 303 -6.72 -30.16 -2.15
C PRO A 303 -5.93 -28.85 -2.33
N GLN A 304 -5.20 -28.68 -3.44
CA GLN A 304 -4.43 -27.46 -3.74
C GLN A 304 -5.31 -26.29 -4.20
N SER A 305 -6.57 -26.54 -4.55
CA SER A 305 -7.41 -25.59 -5.30
C SER A 305 -8.42 -24.82 -4.45
N ALA A 306 -8.46 -25.07 -3.15
CA ALA A 306 -9.55 -24.61 -2.34
C ALA A 306 -9.51 -23.08 -2.13
N LEU A 307 -10.62 -22.44 -2.47
CA LEU A 307 -10.73 -20.99 -2.58
C LEU A 307 -10.81 -20.36 -1.19
N PRO A 308 -10.02 -19.31 -0.93
CA PRO A 308 -10.19 -18.49 0.25
C PRO A 308 -11.57 -17.81 0.24
N ASP A 309 -12.38 -18.02 1.27
CA ASP A 309 -13.68 -17.34 1.38
C ASP A 309 -13.93 -16.68 2.76
N PHE A 310 -13.05 -16.93 3.76
CA PHE A 310 -13.19 -16.56 5.18
C PHE A 310 -14.56 -16.87 5.84
N ALA A 311 -15.53 -17.40 5.11
CA ALA A 311 -16.87 -17.71 5.56
C ALA A 311 -16.94 -19.18 5.97
N GLY A 312 -17.86 -19.52 6.88
CA GLY A 312 -18.01 -20.93 7.30
C GLY A 312 -16.80 -21.50 8.04
N VAL A 313 -15.94 -20.65 8.63
CA VAL A 313 -14.81 -21.11 9.44
C VAL A 313 -15.32 -21.89 10.64
N LEU A 314 -14.89 -23.14 10.84
CA LEU A 314 -15.47 -24.01 11.87
C LEU A 314 -15.56 -23.31 13.24
N GLY A 315 -16.75 -23.35 13.85
CA GLY A 315 -17.05 -22.64 15.10
C GLY A 315 -17.44 -21.16 14.95
N HIS A 316 -17.66 -20.66 13.72
CA HIS A 316 -18.09 -19.27 13.49
C HIS A 316 -19.42 -18.92 14.19
N ASP A 317 -20.32 -19.91 14.36
CA ASP A 317 -21.63 -19.73 14.97
C ASP A 317 -21.61 -19.56 16.49
N TRP A 318 -20.46 -19.79 17.14
CA TRP A 318 -20.30 -19.65 18.59
C TRP A 318 -20.19 -18.20 19.05
N PHE A 319 -20.03 -17.27 18.10
CA PHE A 319 -19.93 -15.85 18.35
C PHE A 319 -21.19 -15.13 17.87
N SER A 320 -21.97 -14.58 18.80
CA SER A 320 -23.06 -13.67 18.47
C SER A 320 -22.58 -12.23 18.33
N ALA A 321 -23.32 -11.45 17.54
CA ALA A 321 -23.07 -10.02 17.36
C ALA A 321 -23.13 -9.20 18.67
N ASP A 322 -23.78 -9.69 19.71
CA ASP A 322 -23.86 -9.03 21.02
C ASP A 322 -22.68 -9.34 21.97
N GLY A 323 -21.75 -10.20 21.55
CA GLY A 323 -20.58 -10.59 22.37
C GLY A 323 -20.88 -11.66 23.41
N SER A 324 -22.07 -12.25 23.39
CA SER A 324 -22.38 -13.42 24.21
C SER A 324 -21.84 -14.71 23.59
N LEU A 325 -21.65 -15.72 24.42
CA LEU A 325 -21.33 -17.06 23.94
C LEU A 325 -22.63 -17.75 23.53
N VAL A 326 -22.81 -18.00 22.23
CA VAL A 326 -23.97 -18.76 21.74
C VAL A 326 -23.56 -20.21 21.59
N ARG A 327 -24.19 -21.10 22.37
CA ARG A 327 -23.98 -22.54 22.23
C ARG A 327 -24.81 -23.06 21.08
N VAL A 328 -24.16 -23.39 19.98
CA VAL A 328 -24.85 -23.92 18.78
C VAL A 328 -24.77 -25.44 18.72
N GLU A 329 -23.69 -26.05 19.22
CA GLU A 329 -23.57 -27.50 19.34
C GLU A 329 -23.79 -27.96 20.80
N PRO A 330 -24.74 -28.87 21.07
CA PRO A 330 -25.00 -29.37 22.43
C PRO A 330 -23.88 -30.25 23.00
N ASP A 331 -22.95 -30.73 22.16
CA ASP A 331 -22.13 -31.91 22.45
C ASP A 331 -20.65 -31.63 22.74
N TRP A 332 -20.17 -30.37 22.66
CA TRP A 332 -18.76 -30.06 22.97
C TRP A 332 -18.56 -29.82 24.47
N PRO A 333 -17.80 -30.68 25.17
CA PRO A 333 -17.57 -30.50 26.59
C PRO A 333 -16.79 -29.21 26.86
N MET A 334 -17.25 -28.44 27.85
CA MET A 334 -16.57 -27.24 28.34
C MET A 334 -16.07 -27.45 29.76
N TYR A 335 -14.96 -26.82 30.10
CA TYR A 335 -14.40 -26.84 31.43
C TYR A 335 -13.70 -25.52 31.76
N ASP A 336 -13.65 -25.20 33.06
CA ASP A 336 -12.97 -24.02 33.58
C ASP A 336 -11.65 -24.41 34.22
N ALA A 337 -10.61 -23.64 33.95
CA ALA A 337 -9.29 -23.78 34.57
C ALA A 337 -8.91 -22.49 35.29
N SER A 338 -8.59 -22.59 36.58
CA SER A 338 -8.18 -21.46 37.41
C SER A 338 -6.66 -21.36 37.51
N PHE A 339 -6.12 -20.19 37.19
CA PHE A 339 -4.68 -19.92 37.17
C PHE A 339 -4.31 -18.89 38.23
N PRO A 340 -3.58 -19.29 39.29
CA PRO A 340 -3.05 -18.36 40.27
C PRO A 340 -1.90 -17.52 39.69
N THR A 341 -1.30 -16.65 40.51
CA THR A 341 -0.10 -15.89 40.14
C THR A 341 1.05 -16.82 39.72
N GLY A 342 1.79 -16.41 38.68
CA GLY A 342 2.93 -17.16 38.14
C GLY A 342 2.70 -17.73 36.73
N PRO A 343 3.69 -18.49 36.21
CA PRO A 343 3.63 -19.05 34.87
C PRO A 343 2.52 -20.11 34.76
N MET A 344 1.73 -20.03 33.68
CA MET A 344 0.61 -20.95 33.46
C MET A 344 1.08 -22.32 32.97
N GLY A 345 2.10 -22.36 32.10
CA GLY A 345 2.62 -23.61 31.52
C GLY A 345 1.83 -24.14 30.31
N ILE A 346 1.12 -23.25 29.59
CA ILE A 346 0.36 -23.58 28.38
C ILE A 346 1.07 -22.99 27.17
N THR A 347 1.15 -23.75 26.08
CA THR A 347 1.48 -23.24 24.75
C THR A 347 0.22 -23.24 23.89
N VAL A 348 -0.06 -22.12 23.23
CA VAL A 348 -1.23 -21.94 22.37
C VAL A 348 -0.80 -21.55 20.96
N GLU A 349 -1.62 -21.90 19.97
CA GLU A 349 -1.43 -21.62 18.54
C GLU A 349 -2.58 -20.75 18.01
N ASN A 350 -2.27 -19.87 17.06
CA ASN A 350 -3.27 -19.12 16.30
C ASN A 350 -3.79 -19.99 15.15
N ILE A 351 -5.05 -20.42 15.23
CA ILE A 351 -5.71 -21.14 14.14
C ILE A 351 -6.97 -20.37 13.76
N HIS A 352 -6.92 -19.61 12.67
CA HIS A 352 -8.03 -18.76 12.25
C HIS A 352 -8.46 -17.76 13.34
N GLU A 353 -7.48 -17.09 13.95
CA GLU A 353 -7.66 -16.17 15.07
C GLU A 353 -8.21 -16.80 16.36
N ARG A 354 -8.36 -18.13 16.40
CA ARG A 354 -8.73 -18.88 17.60
C ARG A 354 -7.47 -19.22 18.39
N THR A 355 -7.58 -19.13 19.71
CA THR A 355 -6.50 -19.49 20.64
C THR A 355 -6.68 -20.94 21.08
N VAL A 356 -5.93 -21.85 20.47
CA VAL A 356 -6.04 -23.31 20.70
C VAL A 356 -4.83 -23.80 21.48
N VAL A 357 -5.05 -24.64 22.49
CA VAL A 357 -3.99 -25.25 23.30
C VAL A 357 -3.28 -26.34 22.50
N VAL A 358 -1.95 -26.23 22.37
CA VAL A 358 -1.14 -27.23 21.66
C VAL A 358 -0.29 -28.06 22.60
N ASN A 359 0.15 -27.48 23.73
CA ASN A 359 0.96 -28.20 24.70
C ASN A 359 0.68 -27.71 26.13
N VAL A 360 0.74 -28.64 27.08
CA VAL A 360 0.60 -28.38 28.51
C VAL A 360 1.83 -28.98 29.21
N LYS A 361 2.65 -28.11 29.79
CA LYS A 361 3.89 -28.53 30.46
C LYS A 361 3.56 -29.22 31.80
N GLU A 362 4.13 -30.40 32.03
CA GLU A 362 3.97 -31.13 33.28
C GLU A 362 4.45 -30.32 34.50
N GLY A 363 3.83 -30.57 35.67
CA GLY A 363 4.17 -29.89 36.93
C GLY A 363 3.76 -28.42 37.02
N THR A 364 3.13 -27.85 35.99
CA THR A 364 2.70 -26.44 35.97
C THR A 364 1.27 -26.24 36.51
N SER A 365 0.85 -24.98 36.65
CA SER A 365 -0.52 -24.65 37.05
C SER A 365 -1.56 -25.17 36.04
N ALA A 366 -1.25 -25.21 34.75
CA ALA A 366 -2.11 -25.79 33.73
C ALA A 366 -2.31 -27.30 33.87
N ALA A 367 -1.23 -28.05 34.13
CA ALA A 367 -1.32 -29.48 34.38
C ALA A 367 -2.16 -29.77 35.63
N ARG A 368 -1.98 -28.99 36.70
CA ARG A 368 -2.80 -29.10 37.93
C ARG A 368 -4.26 -28.72 37.74
N ALA A 369 -4.55 -27.83 36.79
CA ALA A 369 -5.90 -27.43 36.41
C ALA A 369 -6.52 -28.35 35.35
N ASN A 370 -5.86 -29.47 34.98
CA ASN A 370 -6.31 -30.44 33.98
C ASN A 370 -6.67 -29.82 32.62
N VAL A 371 -5.87 -28.85 32.16
CA VAL A 371 -6.02 -28.30 30.80
C VAL A 371 -5.71 -29.39 29.78
N SER A 372 -6.61 -29.62 28.82
CA SER A 372 -6.40 -30.56 27.73
C SER A 372 -5.70 -29.91 26.54
N MET A 373 -4.97 -30.73 25.78
CA MET A 373 -4.53 -30.35 24.43
C MET A 373 -5.75 -30.25 23.50
N ASP A 374 -5.59 -29.50 22.41
CA ASP A 374 -6.59 -29.21 21.38
C ASP A 374 -7.82 -28.42 21.85
N SER A 375 -7.79 -27.96 23.10
CA SER A 375 -8.87 -27.15 23.67
C SER A 375 -8.86 -25.72 23.14
N TRP A 376 -10.02 -25.22 22.74
CA TRP A 376 -10.20 -23.84 22.27
C TRP A 376 -10.66 -22.94 23.43
N LEU A 377 -9.95 -21.83 23.63
CA LEU A 377 -10.27 -20.81 24.63
C LEU A 377 -11.48 -19.96 24.20
N LEU A 378 -12.52 -19.95 25.03
CA LEU A 378 -13.78 -19.26 24.74
C LEU A 378 -13.99 -18.00 25.59
N THR A 379 -13.65 -18.06 26.89
CA THR A 379 -13.84 -16.94 27.81
C THR A 379 -12.66 -16.75 28.76
N ILE A 380 -12.49 -15.51 29.23
CA ILE A 380 -11.55 -15.14 30.30
C ILE A 380 -12.36 -14.43 31.39
N ASN A 381 -12.32 -14.95 32.63
CA ASN A 381 -13.09 -14.45 33.77
C ASN A 381 -14.60 -14.33 33.50
N GLY A 382 -15.14 -15.18 32.62
CA GLY A 382 -16.54 -15.15 32.20
C GLY A 382 -16.82 -14.24 31.00
N ASP A 383 -15.87 -13.40 30.58
CA ASP A 383 -16.00 -12.54 29.40
C ASP A 383 -15.63 -13.30 28.13
N CYS A 384 -16.51 -13.28 27.13
CA CYS A 384 -16.30 -13.95 25.85
C CYS A 384 -15.14 -13.32 25.08
N VAL A 385 -14.17 -14.13 24.62
CA VAL A 385 -12.98 -13.66 23.87
C VAL A 385 -12.94 -14.14 22.43
N THR A 386 -13.97 -14.86 21.96
CA THR A 386 -14.05 -15.35 20.57
C THR A 386 -14.16 -14.24 19.53
N HIS A 387 -14.55 -13.03 19.97
CA HIS A 387 -14.62 -11.82 19.15
C HIS A 387 -13.30 -11.08 19.01
N LEU A 388 -12.27 -11.54 19.72
CA LEU A 388 -10.94 -10.97 19.72
C LEU A 388 -10.02 -11.79 18.80
N THR A 389 -9.05 -11.12 18.20
CA THR A 389 -7.96 -11.79 17.51
C THR A 389 -7.12 -12.57 18.52
N HIS A 390 -6.42 -13.60 18.05
CA HIS A 390 -5.55 -14.41 18.91
C HIS A 390 -4.59 -13.55 19.75
N LYS A 391 -4.04 -12.50 19.13
CA LYS A 391 -3.08 -11.59 19.76
C LYS A 391 -3.71 -10.72 20.85
N GLU A 392 -4.94 -10.23 20.64
CA GLU A 392 -5.70 -9.51 21.67
C GLU A 392 -6.03 -10.43 22.85
N THR A 393 -6.43 -11.68 22.58
CA THR A 393 -6.69 -12.67 23.64
C THR A 393 -5.43 -12.90 24.49
N LEU A 394 -4.26 -13.05 23.87
CA LEU A 394 -3.00 -13.18 24.60
C LEU A 394 -2.66 -11.95 25.44
N GLN A 395 -2.88 -10.75 24.90
CA GLN A 395 -2.66 -9.51 25.65
C GLN A 395 -3.56 -9.43 26.89
N LEU A 396 -4.83 -9.83 26.78
CA LEU A 396 -5.73 -9.90 27.95
C LEU A 396 -5.23 -10.90 29.00
N ILE A 397 -4.80 -12.09 28.58
CA ILE A 397 -4.21 -13.08 29.50
C ILE A 397 -2.99 -12.50 30.24
N GLN A 398 -2.16 -11.71 29.57
CA GLN A 398 -0.95 -11.12 30.15
C GLN A 398 -1.24 -9.95 31.10
N THR A 399 -2.28 -9.17 30.83
CA THR A 399 -2.54 -7.90 31.52
C THR A 399 -3.57 -8.00 32.65
N LEU A 400 -4.51 -8.95 32.56
CA LEU A 400 -5.56 -9.09 33.56
C LEU A 400 -5.02 -9.61 34.90
N PRO A 401 -5.56 -9.11 36.03
CA PRO A 401 -5.13 -9.51 37.36
C PRO A 401 -5.42 -11.00 37.60
N ARG A 402 -4.51 -11.67 38.30
CA ARG A 402 -4.63 -13.08 38.70
C ARG A 402 -5.43 -13.18 40.02
N PRO A 403 -6.17 -14.28 40.27
CA PRO A 403 -6.28 -15.48 39.46
C PRO A 403 -7.13 -15.28 38.20
N LEU A 404 -6.74 -15.92 37.09
CA LEU A 404 -7.57 -15.99 35.88
C LEU A 404 -8.41 -17.26 35.88
N ILE A 405 -9.67 -17.14 35.50
CA ILE A 405 -10.53 -18.28 35.19
C ILE A 405 -10.65 -18.33 33.66
N LEU A 406 -10.09 -19.37 33.04
CA LEU A 406 -10.19 -19.57 31.60
C LEU A 406 -11.17 -20.70 31.32
N SER A 407 -12.19 -20.42 30.50
CA SER A 407 -13.13 -21.46 30.04
C SER A 407 -12.73 -21.94 28.66
N PHE A 408 -12.55 -23.26 28.55
CA PHE A 408 -12.19 -23.93 27.32
C PHE A 408 -13.34 -24.83 26.84
N CYS A 409 -13.41 -25.09 25.54
CA CYS A 409 -14.12 -26.25 25.00
C CYS A 409 -13.12 -27.29 24.49
N CYS A 410 -13.52 -28.56 24.53
CA CYS A 410 -12.83 -29.68 23.91
C CYS A 410 -13.59 -30.07 22.62
N PRO A 411 -13.16 -29.59 21.44
CA PRO A 411 -13.80 -29.96 20.19
C PRO A 411 -13.60 -31.45 19.87
N PRO A 412 -14.41 -32.05 18.97
CA PRO A 412 -14.21 -33.41 18.46
C PRO A 412 -12.83 -33.59 17.82
N GLY A 413 -12.29 -34.81 17.86
CA GLY A 413 -10.95 -35.10 17.32
C GLY A 413 -10.76 -34.83 15.82
N THR A 414 -11.84 -34.69 15.05
CA THR A 414 -11.82 -34.31 13.63
C THR A 414 -11.78 -32.80 13.40
N TRP A 415 -12.14 -31.99 14.40
CA TRP A 415 -12.31 -30.54 14.24
C TRP A 415 -10.99 -29.82 14.00
N LEU A 416 -9.96 -30.09 14.80
CA LEU A 416 -8.68 -29.39 14.71
C LEU A 416 -7.95 -29.66 13.39
N PRO A 417 -7.84 -30.93 12.90
CA PRO A 417 -7.30 -31.20 11.58
C PRO A 417 -8.04 -30.45 10.47
N GLU A 418 -9.37 -30.40 10.52
CA GLU A 418 -10.16 -29.72 9.51
C GLU A 418 -9.99 -28.21 9.59
N LEU A 419 -10.00 -27.60 10.78
CA LEU A 419 -9.73 -26.18 10.96
C LEU A 419 -8.32 -25.80 10.46
N LYS A 420 -7.30 -26.63 10.73
CA LYS A 420 -5.94 -26.43 10.19
C LYS A 420 -5.91 -26.54 8.66
N GLN A 421 -6.70 -27.45 8.08
CA GLN A 421 -6.90 -27.51 6.64
C GLN A 421 -7.56 -26.23 6.11
N GLN A 422 -8.55 -25.66 6.84
CA GLN A 422 -9.15 -24.38 6.47
C GLN A 422 -8.15 -23.23 6.51
N LEU A 423 -7.32 -23.18 7.56
CA LEU A 423 -6.29 -22.16 7.75
C LEU A 423 -5.28 -22.17 6.61
N ALA A 424 -4.84 -23.37 6.20
CA ALA A 424 -3.92 -23.55 5.09
C ALA A 424 -4.45 -22.93 3.78
N ARG A 425 -5.77 -22.87 3.58
CA ARG A 425 -6.39 -22.24 2.40
C ARG A 425 -6.44 -20.72 2.48
N ASN A 426 -6.67 -20.21 3.69
CA ASN A 426 -7.08 -18.83 3.92
C ASN A 426 -5.92 -17.90 4.31
N VAL A 427 -4.73 -18.44 4.57
CA VAL A 427 -3.59 -17.66 5.07
C VAL A 427 -2.33 -17.97 4.29
N ARG A 428 -1.63 -16.90 3.87
CA ARG A 428 -0.26 -16.98 3.36
C ARG A 428 0.65 -17.47 4.47
N VAL A 429 1.23 -18.65 4.31
CA VAL A 429 2.22 -19.18 5.25
C VAL A 429 3.60 -19.09 4.59
N PRO A 430 4.51 -18.26 5.10
CA PRO A 430 5.87 -18.21 4.58
C PRO A 430 6.58 -19.54 4.84
N GLN A 431 7.09 -20.16 3.77
CA GLN A 431 7.98 -21.32 3.84
C GLN A 431 9.27 -21.02 3.07
N THR A 432 10.38 -21.54 3.57
CA THR A 432 11.66 -21.56 2.86
C THR A 432 11.71 -22.80 1.98
N HIS A 433 11.71 -22.61 0.66
CA HIS A 433 11.87 -23.71 -0.29
C HIS A 433 13.23 -23.58 -1.00
N THR A 434 14.00 -24.67 -1.04
CA THR A 434 15.21 -24.75 -1.85
C THR A 434 14.81 -25.17 -3.25
N ILE A 435 14.81 -24.25 -4.22
CA ILE A 435 14.62 -24.59 -5.63
C ILE A 435 15.95 -24.39 -6.34
N ALA A 436 16.43 -25.44 -7.03
CA ALA A 436 17.68 -25.42 -7.79
C ALA A 436 18.93 -24.93 -7.01
N GLY A 437 19.02 -25.26 -5.71
CA GLY A 437 20.14 -24.85 -4.86
C GLY A 437 20.14 -23.38 -4.44
N ARG A 438 19.08 -22.61 -4.76
CA ARG A 438 18.83 -21.28 -4.21
C ARG A 438 17.71 -21.37 -3.19
N ASN A 439 17.91 -20.76 -2.03
CA ASN A 439 16.84 -20.53 -1.06
C ASN A 439 15.92 -19.46 -1.64
N GLU A 440 14.80 -19.84 -2.24
CA GLU A 440 13.75 -18.92 -2.67
C GLU A 440 12.60 -19.00 -1.66
N ARG A 441 12.24 -17.83 -1.12
CA ARG A 441 11.14 -17.70 -0.16
C ARG A 441 9.84 -17.75 -0.95
N ILE A 442 9.27 -18.94 -1.12
CA ILE A 442 7.98 -19.13 -1.78
C ILE A 442 6.96 -19.42 -0.68
N GLU A 443 6.04 -18.48 -0.48
CA GLU A 443 4.95 -18.64 0.47
C GLU A 443 3.96 -19.70 -0.05
N ARG A 444 3.57 -20.66 0.79
CA ARG A 444 2.54 -21.63 0.39
C ARG A 444 1.19 -20.92 0.25
N HIS A 445 0.43 -21.33 -0.77
CA HIS A 445 -0.94 -20.87 -1.08
C HIS A 445 -1.07 -19.42 -1.56
N GLU A 446 0.04 -18.77 -1.93
CA GLU A 446 -0.02 -17.57 -2.74
C GLU A 446 -0.66 -17.91 -4.09
N ILE A 447 -1.70 -17.15 -4.50
CA ILE A 447 -2.24 -17.27 -5.86
C ILE A 447 -1.22 -16.61 -6.78
N PHE A 448 -0.29 -17.44 -7.27
CA PHE A 448 0.84 -16.97 -8.06
C PHE A 448 0.37 -16.33 -9.38
N VAL A 449 0.80 -15.09 -9.58
CA VAL A 449 0.65 -14.33 -10.83
C VAL A 449 2.03 -14.16 -11.46
N PRO A 450 2.23 -14.63 -12.71
CA PRO A 450 3.45 -14.38 -13.46
C PRO A 450 3.74 -12.88 -13.57
N GLU A 451 5.02 -12.49 -13.60
CA GLU A 451 5.43 -11.09 -13.72
C GLU A 451 4.84 -10.44 -14.98
N GLU A 452 4.81 -11.14 -16.12
CA GLU A 452 4.20 -10.65 -17.37
C GLU A 452 2.74 -10.21 -17.17
N ASP A 453 1.98 -10.94 -16.36
CA ASP A 453 0.56 -10.65 -16.08
C ASP A 453 0.39 -9.50 -15.09
N ARG A 454 1.43 -9.19 -14.29
CA ARG A 454 1.45 -8.06 -13.36
C ARG A 454 1.80 -6.76 -14.06
N VAL A 455 2.69 -6.79 -15.05
CA VAL A 455 3.22 -5.58 -15.72
C VAL A 455 2.60 -5.31 -17.09
N SER A 456 1.71 -6.17 -17.57
CA SER A 456 0.98 -6.01 -18.84
C SER A 456 -0.52 -6.20 -18.70
N PHE A 457 -1.27 -5.91 -19.76
CA PHE A 457 -2.71 -6.17 -19.82
C PHE A 457 -3.06 -7.58 -20.33
N LYS A 458 -2.10 -8.49 -20.49
CA LYS A 458 -2.33 -9.81 -21.11
C LYS A 458 -3.33 -10.68 -20.36
N ARG A 459 -3.26 -10.68 -19.03
CA ARG A 459 -4.23 -11.40 -18.19
C ARG A 459 -5.63 -10.83 -18.37
N PHE A 460 -5.76 -9.50 -18.37
CA PHE A 460 -7.03 -8.82 -18.61
C PHE A 460 -7.56 -9.10 -20.02
N GLU A 461 -6.72 -9.03 -21.04
CA GLU A 461 -7.05 -9.35 -22.44
C GLU A 461 -7.61 -10.76 -22.57
N ARG A 462 -6.89 -11.78 -22.09
CA ARG A 462 -7.33 -13.18 -22.12
C ARG A 462 -8.67 -13.35 -21.42
N LYS A 463 -8.81 -12.74 -20.24
CA LYS A 463 -10.03 -12.82 -19.43
C LYS A 463 -11.22 -12.16 -20.12
N LEU A 464 -11.02 -10.99 -20.71
CA LEU A 464 -12.08 -10.24 -21.35
C LEU A 464 -12.54 -10.89 -22.67
N VAL A 465 -11.61 -11.40 -23.47
CA VAL A 465 -11.91 -12.17 -24.68
C VAL A 465 -12.75 -13.41 -24.36
N GLN A 466 -12.47 -14.07 -23.24
CA GLN A 466 -13.28 -15.17 -22.74
C GLN A 466 -14.68 -14.69 -22.31
N VAL A 467 -14.74 -13.66 -21.47
CA VAL A 467 -15.99 -13.13 -20.91
C VAL A 467 -16.94 -12.55 -21.96
N LEU A 468 -16.42 -12.02 -23.07
CA LEU A 468 -17.21 -11.55 -24.21
C LEU A 468 -18.11 -12.62 -24.83
N GLN A 469 -17.84 -13.90 -24.58
CA GLN A 469 -18.70 -15.00 -25.03
C GLN A 469 -19.97 -15.11 -24.20
N TYR A 470 -19.88 -14.80 -22.91
CA TYR A 470 -21.01 -14.87 -21.97
C TYR A 470 -21.79 -13.56 -21.91
N LEU A 471 -21.16 -12.44 -22.30
CA LEU A 471 -21.79 -11.13 -22.28
C LEU A 471 -23.03 -11.08 -23.20
N PRO A 472 -24.19 -10.62 -22.67
CA PRO A 472 -25.38 -10.36 -23.47
C PRO A 472 -25.09 -9.44 -24.65
N ASN A 473 -25.88 -9.54 -25.71
CA ASN A 473 -25.66 -8.70 -26.90
C ASN A 473 -25.82 -7.22 -26.56
N ALA A 474 -26.80 -6.84 -25.75
CA ALA A 474 -27.00 -5.46 -25.30
C ALA A 474 -25.74 -4.90 -24.61
N ALA A 475 -25.11 -5.69 -23.73
CA ALA A 475 -23.86 -5.31 -23.06
C ALA A 475 -22.70 -5.12 -24.05
N CYS A 476 -22.59 -5.99 -25.07
CA CYS A 476 -21.58 -5.85 -26.12
C CYS A 476 -21.78 -4.58 -26.97
N VAL A 477 -23.04 -4.20 -27.25
CA VAL A 477 -23.35 -2.97 -28.01
C VAL A 477 -22.94 -1.72 -27.22
N VAL A 478 -23.22 -1.69 -25.91
CA VAL A 478 -22.81 -0.58 -25.04
C VAL A 478 -21.29 -0.44 -25.01
N LEU A 479 -20.56 -1.54 -24.77
CA LEU A 479 -19.10 -1.52 -24.78
C LEU A 479 -18.53 -1.07 -26.13
N HIS A 480 -19.10 -1.54 -27.24
CA HIS A 480 -18.69 -1.12 -28.57
C HIS A 480 -18.88 0.38 -28.78
N LYS A 481 -20.05 0.93 -28.42
CA LYS A 481 -20.36 2.37 -28.57
C LYS A 481 -19.39 3.26 -27.80
N GLU A 482 -19.11 2.90 -26.55
CA GLU A 482 -18.19 3.66 -25.69
C GLU A 482 -16.76 3.63 -26.21
N LEU A 483 -16.28 2.47 -26.67
CA LEU A 483 -14.92 2.32 -27.18
C LEU A 483 -14.72 2.86 -28.60
N SER A 484 -15.78 2.96 -29.41
CA SER A 484 -15.69 3.45 -30.80
C SER A 484 -15.73 4.98 -30.95
N LYS A 485 -15.96 5.74 -29.86
CA LYS A 485 -16.11 7.22 -29.87
C LYS A 485 -17.09 7.74 -30.94
N ALA A 486 -18.17 7.01 -31.23
CA ALA A 486 -19.14 7.44 -32.24
C ALA A 486 -19.90 8.69 -31.77
N VAL A 487 -19.68 9.83 -32.44
CA VAL A 487 -20.24 11.16 -32.13
C VAL A 487 -21.76 11.25 -32.38
N ASP A 488 -22.34 10.31 -33.14
CA ASP A 488 -23.72 10.39 -33.66
C ASP A 488 -24.65 9.25 -33.22
N ALA A 489 -24.59 8.80 -31.97
CA ALA A 489 -25.49 7.76 -31.48
C ALA A 489 -26.44 8.30 -30.40
N GLU A 490 -27.75 8.27 -30.67
CA GLU A 490 -28.84 8.60 -29.73
C GLU A 490 -28.57 8.03 -28.33
N PRO A 491 -28.94 8.75 -27.24
CA PRO A 491 -28.77 8.24 -25.88
C PRO A 491 -29.39 6.85 -25.79
N THR A 492 -28.63 5.86 -25.30
CA THR A 492 -29.10 4.48 -25.17
C THR A 492 -30.24 4.47 -24.16
N ALA A 493 -31.47 4.60 -24.66
CA ALA A 493 -32.67 4.54 -23.86
C ALA A 493 -32.79 3.11 -23.33
N ASN A 494 -32.41 2.94 -22.06
CA ASN A 494 -32.78 1.84 -21.19
C ASN A 494 -32.03 0.49 -21.42
N VAL A 495 -30.69 0.50 -21.36
CA VAL A 495 -29.83 -0.71 -21.33
C VAL A 495 -30.33 -1.77 -20.34
N GLY A 496 -30.83 -1.34 -19.18
CA GLY A 496 -31.44 -2.24 -18.19
C GLY A 496 -32.68 -2.97 -18.73
N ALA A 497 -33.57 -2.29 -19.45
CA ALA A 497 -34.74 -2.91 -20.05
C ALA A 497 -34.38 -3.86 -21.20
N GLU A 498 -33.36 -3.53 -22.01
CA GLU A 498 -32.88 -4.44 -23.06
C GLU A 498 -32.29 -5.73 -22.49
N LEU A 499 -31.47 -5.62 -21.43
CA LEU A 499 -30.92 -6.78 -20.72
C LEU A 499 -32.04 -7.66 -20.12
N VAL A 500 -33.01 -7.04 -19.44
CA VAL A 500 -34.16 -7.76 -18.87
C VAL A 500 -34.99 -8.43 -19.97
N THR A 501 -35.17 -7.78 -21.11
CA THR A 501 -35.91 -8.35 -22.25
C THR A 501 -35.16 -9.54 -22.85
N GLU A 502 -33.84 -9.45 -23.03
CA GLU A 502 -32.98 -10.53 -23.52
C GLU A 502 -33.07 -11.75 -22.59
N TRP A 503 -33.02 -11.56 -21.26
CA TRP A 503 -33.10 -12.64 -20.28
C TRP A 503 -34.51 -13.23 -20.11
N ALA A 504 -35.55 -12.38 -20.14
CA ALA A 504 -36.94 -12.83 -20.06
C ALA A 504 -37.38 -13.65 -21.28
N SER A 505 -36.71 -13.47 -22.43
CA SER A 505 -37.03 -14.18 -23.67
C SER A 505 -36.75 -15.68 -23.63
N GLY A 506 -35.84 -16.13 -22.75
CA GLY A 506 -35.48 -17.56 -22.62
C GLY A 506 -34.90 -18.20 -23.89
N ALA A 507 -34.42 -17.40 -24.84
CA ALA A 507 -33.91 -17.90 -26.11
C ALA A 507 -32.68 -18.81 -25.90
N PRO A 508 -32.55 -19.91 -26.68
CA PRO A 508 -31.38 -20.79 -26.60
C PRO A 508 -30.08 -20.02 -26.89
N PRO A 509 -28.91 -20.52 -26.42
CA PRO A 509 -27.64 -19.88 -26.70
C PRO A 509 -27.49 -19.60 -28.20
N LEU A 510 -27.12 -18.38 -28.55
CA LEU A 510 -26.95 -17.98 -29.94
C LEU A 510 -25.82 -18.83 -30.52
N THR A 511 -26.14 -19.62 -31.54
CA THR A 511 -25.18 -20.48 -32.25
C THR A 511 -24.93 -19.89 -33.64
N GLY A 512 -23.71 -19.45 -33.94
CA GLY A 512 -23.38 -18.85 -35.24
C GLY A 512 -22.28 -17.80 -35.18
N ALA A 513 -22.24 -16.88 -36.16
CA ALA A 513 -21.28 -15.78 -36.16
C ALA A 513 -21.60 -14.76 -35.05
N ALA A 514 -20.58 -14.30 -34.33
CA ALA A 514 -20.72 -13.27 -33.30
C ALA A 514 -21.40 -12.00 -33.85
N SER A 515 -22.14 -11.28 -33.00
CA SER A 515 -22.74 -9.99 -33.38
C SER A 515 -21.65 -8.99 -33.82
N PRO A 516 -21.95 -8.01 -34.69
CA PRO A 516 -20.96 -7.03 -35.15
C PRO A 516 -20.24 -6.31 -34.00
N ALA A 517 -20.98 -5.95 -32.95
CA ALA A 517 -20.42 -5.36 -31.74
C ALA A 517 -19.44 -6.31 -31.02
N ARG A 518 -19.80 -7.59 -30.85
CA ARG A 518 -18.91 -8.59 -30.23
C ARG A 518 -17.67 -8.85 -31.10
N GLN A 519 -17.80 -8.90 -32.43
CA GLN A 519 -16.66 -9.05 -33.34
C GLN A 519 -15.68 -7.88 -33.24
N PHE A 520 -16.20 -6.64 -33.19
CA PHE A 520 -15.37 -5.45 -32.99
C PHE A 520 -14.58 -5.54 -31.67
N LEU A 521 -15.26 -5.90 -30.58
CA LEU A 521 -14.62 -6.02 -29.27
C LEU A 521 -13.54 -7.11 -29.25
N LEU A 522 -13.84 -8.30 -29.80
CA LEU A 522 -12.88 -9.40 -29.88
C LEU A 522 -11.61 -9.01 -30.67
N GLN A 523 -11.76 -8.30 -31.80
CA GLN A 523 -10.63 -7.81 -32.59
C GLN A 523 -9.88 -6.68 -31.88
N GLY A 524 -10.60 -5.76 -31.24
CA GLY A 524 -10.03 -4.65 -30.50
C GLY A 524 -9.18 -5.11 -29.31
N PHE A 525 -9.67 -6.06 -28.52
CA PHE A 525 -8.91 -6.57 -27.38
C PHE A 525 -7.73 -7.45 -27.79
N ALA A 526 -7.86 -8.27 -28.83
CA ALA A 526 -6.76 -9.07 -29.37
C ALA A 526 -5.60 -8.23 -29.94
N SER A 527 -5.81 -6.91 -30.13
CA SER A 527 -4.82 -5.96 -30.65
C SER A 527 -4.45 -4.85 -29.65
N LEU A 528 -4.71 -5.03 -28.34
CA LEU A 528 -4.39 -4.04 -27.30
C LEU A 528 -2.93 -3.57 -27.33
N ASP A 529 -1.97 -4.49 -27.51
CA ASP A 529 -0.54 -4.14 -27.54
C ASP A 529 -0.15 -3.24 -28.73
N SER A 530 -0.97 -3.22 -29.79
CA SER A 530 -0.71 -2.41 -30.99
C SER A 530 -1.14 -0.94 -30.83
N GLN A 531 -1.80 -0.60 -29.72
CA GLN A 531 -2.26 0.75 -29.43
C GLN A 531 -1.11 1.64 -28.94
N PRO A 532 -1.15 2.97 -29.18
CA PRO A 532 -0.05 3.89 -28.87
C PRO A 532 0.28 3.97 -27.36
N ASP A 533 -0.70 3.73 -26.50
CA ASP A 533 -0.57 3.69 -25.03
C ASP A 533 -0.51 2.25 -24.48
N LYS A 534 -0.23 1.27 -25.35
CA LYS A 534 -0.32 -0.17 -25.06
C LYS A 534 -1.70 -0.61 -24.54
N GLY A 535 -2.76 0.12 -24.92
CA GLY A 535 -4.14 -0.24 -24.64
C GLY A 535 -4.67 0.26 -23.30
N GLU A 536 -3.92 1.10 -22.56
CA GLU A 536 -4.33 1.61 -21.25
C GLU A 536 -5.68 2.32 -21.27
N ALA A 537 -5.87 3.28 -22.17
CA ALA A 537 -7.12 4.05 -22.25
C ALA A 537 -8.31 3.14 -22.54
N ILE A 538 -8.12 2.12 -23.38
CA ILE A 538 -9.16 1.13 -23.70
C ILE A 538 -9.49 0.30 -22.46
N VAL A 539 -8.49 -0.16 -21.70
CA VAL A 539 -8.69 -0.91 -20.45
C VAL A 539 -9.44 -0.07 -19.43
N LEU A 540 -9.03 1.18 -19.19
CA LEU A 540 -9.68 2.07 -18.23
C LEU A 540 -11.13 2.38 -18.61
N GLN A 541 -11.38 2.68 -19.88
CA GLN A 541 -12.75 2.90 -20.40
C GLN A 541 -13.61 1.64 -20.24
N THR A 542 -13.06 0.48 -20.60
CA THR A 542 -13.74 -0.81 -20.45
C THR A 542 -14.11 -1.07 -19.00
N LEU A 543 -13.18 -0.93 -18.05
CA LEU A 543 -13.45 -1.08 -16.62
C LEU A 543 -14.56 -0.11 -16.15
N GLY A 544 -14.56 1.13 -16.64
CA GLY A 544 -15.62 2.10 -16.40
C GLY A 544 -17.00 1.64 -16.88
N CYS A 545 -17.09 1.04 -18.07
CA CYS A 545 -18.33 0.47 -18.60
C CYS A 545 -18.77 -0.78 -17.84
N LEU A 546 -17.85 -1.70 -17.54
CA LEU A 546 -18.12 -2.92 -16.77
C LEU A 546 -18.62 -2.58 -15.37
N ARG A 547 -18.13 -1.50 -14.76
CA ARG A 547 -18.65 -0.98 -13.48
C ARG A 547 -20.14 -0.65 -13.59
N GLN A 548 -20.55 0.09 -14.62
CA GLN A 548 -21.96 0.45 -14.81
C GLN A 548 -22.84 -0.78 -15.03
N LEU A 549 -22.36 -1.75 -15.82
CA LEU A 549 -23.07 -3.03 -16.01
C LEU A 549 -23.21 -3.81 -14.69
N ALA A 550 -22.17 -3.87 -13.88
CA ALA A 550 -22.21 -4.54 -12.57
C ALA A 550 -23.20 -3.87 -11.61
N LEU A 551 -23.27 -2.53 -11.60
CA LEU A 551 -24.25 -1.78 -10.80
C LEU A 551 -25.69 -2.10 -11.22
N LEU A 552 -25.96 -2.19 -12.53
CA LEU A 552 -27.29 -2.57 -13.05
C LEU A 552 -27.68 -4.01 -12.69
N CYS A 553 -26.70 -4.91 -12.55
CA CYS A 553 -26.93 -6.31 -12.18
C CYS A 553 -27.13 -6.50 -10.67
N GLY A 554 -26.66 -5.57 -9.83
CA GLY A 554 -26.76 -5.70 -8.38
C GLY A 554 -28.20 -5.73 -7.86
N ASP A 555 -29.10 -4.98 -8.48
CA ASP A 555 -30.51 -4.89 -8.06
C ASP A 555 -31.33 -6.08 -8.58
N GLY A 556 -31.94 -6.87 -7.68
CA GLY A 556 -32.75 -8.04 -8.02
C GLY A 556 -31.99 -9.34 -8.32
N ALA A 557 -30.67 -9.41 -8.09
CA ALA A 557 -29.90 -10.64 -8.31
C ALA A 557 -30.31 -11.81 -7.39
N ASP A 558 -30.98 -11.52 -6.27
CA ASP A 558 -31.37 -12.51 -5.24
C ASP A 558 -32.87 -12.89 -5.30
N ASP A 559 -33.61 -12.42 -6.31
CA ASP A 559 -35.07 -12.60 -6.38
C ASP A 559 -35.53 -14.01 -6.79
N GLY A 560 -34.59 -14.92 -7.10
CA GLY A 560 -34.84 -16.30 -7.50
C GLY A 560 -35.53 -16.47 -8.86
N SER A 561 -35.76 -15.38 -9.60
CA SER A 561 -36.30 -15.42 -10.95
C SER A 561 -35.23 -15.80 -11.98
N SER A 562 -35.64 -16.15 -13.20
CA SER A 562 -34.69 -16.36 -14.31
C SER A 562 -33.88 -15.09 -14.60
N VAL A 563 -34.50 -13.92 -14.49
CA VAL A 563 -33.86 -12.61 -14.68
C VAL A 563 -32.88 -12.32 -13.54
N GLY A 564 -33.24 -12.60 -12.29
CA GLY A 564 -32.34 -12.47 -11.13
C GLY A 564 -31.14 -13.41 -11.23
N THR A 565 -31.36 -14.65 -11.65
CA THR A 565 -30.28 -15.62 -11.92
C THR A 565 -29.32 -15.11 -12.99
N ALA A 566 -29.84 -14.57 -14.10
CA ALA A 566 -29.02 -13.98 -15.15
C ALA A 566 -28.23 -12.76 -14.66
N LYS A 567 -28.85 -11.88 -13.86
CA LYS A 567 -28.17 -10.75 -13.20
C LYS A 567 -27.06 -11.23 -12.28
N TRP A 568 -27.31 -12.24 -11.45
CA TRP A 568 -26.31 -12.84 -10.57
C TRP A 568 -25.11 -13.40 -11.34
N LEU A 569 -25.37 -14.21 -12.38
CA LEU A 569 -24.30 -14.79 -13.21
C LEU A 569 -23.47 -13.70 -13.90
N LEU A 570 -24.13 -12.69 -14.47
CA LEU A 570 -23.41 -11.58 -15.10
C LEU A 570 -22.58 -10.80 -14.08
N LEU A 571 -23.11 -10.51 -12.90
CA LEU A 571 -22.36 -9.85 -11.82
C LEU A 571 -21.08 -10.64 -11.48
N GLN A 572 -21.18 -11.97 -11.28
CA GLN A 572 -20.02 -12.81 -10.97
C GLN A 572 -19.00 -12.84 -12.11
N VAL A 573 -19.46 -12.88 -13.36
CA VAL A 573 -18.61 -12.79 -14.55
C VAL A 573 -17.85 -11.46 -14.58
N LEU A 574 -18.51 -10.34 -14.29
CA LEU A 574 -17.89 -9.01 -14.28
C LEU A 574 -16.88 -8.88 -13.13
N LEU A 575 -17.21 -9.36 -11.93
CA LEU A 575 -16.31 -9.35 -10.78
C LEU A 575 -15.06 -10.20 -11.00
N ASN A 576 -15.17 -11.31 -11.73
CA ASN A 576 -14.03 -12.11 -12.17
C ASN A 576 -13.09 -11.35 -13.13
N VAL A 577 -13.63 -10.42 -13.95
CA VAL A 577 -12.80 -9.50 -14.76
C VAL A 577 -12.09 -8.48 -13.86
N PHE A 578 -12.80 -7.90 -12.88
CA PHE A 578 -12.19 -6.97 -11.92
C PHE A 578 -11.10 -7.64 -11.07
N GLU A 579 -11.31 -8.87 -10.62
CA GLU A 579 -10.29 -9.66 -9.91
C GLU A 579 -9.05 -9.88 -10.79
N ALA A 580 -9.23 -10.19 -12.08
CA ALA A 580 -8.13 -10.32 -13.03
C ALA A 580 -7.43 -8.98 -13.35
N ALA A 581 -8.12 -7.85 -13.23
CA ALA A 581 -7.54 -6.52 -13.38
C ALA A 581 -6.82 -6.04 -12.11
N ALA A 582 -7.23 -6.50 -10.93
CA ALA A 582 -6.67 -6.09 -9.64
C ALA A 582 -5.19 -6.47 -9.46
N VAL A 583 -4.71 -7.49 -10.18
CA VAL A 583 -3.32 -7.95 -10.10
C VAL A 583 -2.34 -7.11 -10.93
N ILE A 584 -2.84 -6.17 -11.73
CA ILE A 584 -2.04 -5.34 -12.63
C ILE A 584 -1.43 -4.17 -11.86
N GLU A 585 -0.10 -4.04 -11.93
CA GLU A 585 0.69 -3.13 -11.08
C GLU A 585 0.75 -1.69 -11.57
N LYS A 586 0.01 -1.38 -12.62
CA LYS A 586 -0.09 -0.03 -13.14
C LYS A 586 -0.98 0.83 -12.26
N SER A 587 -0.45 1.98 -11.82
CA SER A 587 -1.11 2.77 -10.77
C SER A 587 -2.47 3.36 -11.18
N THR A 588 -2.71 3.57 -12.47
CA THR A 588 -4.01 4.03 -12.97
C THR A 588 -5.04 2.91 -13.01
N THR A 589 -4.61 1.66 -13.18
CA THR A 589 -5.48 0.49 -13.39
C THR A 589 -6.09 0.01 -12.08
N TRP A 590 -5.26 -0.30 -11.09
CA TRP A 590 -5.74 -0.68 -9.75
C TRP A 590 -6.53 0.44 -9.05
N GLU A 591 -6.26 1.74 -9.28
CA GLU A 591 -7.08 2.86 -8.78
C GLU A 591 -8.50 2.80 -9.37
N MET A 592 -8.62 2.61 -10.70
CA MET A 592 -9.92 2.41 -11.34
C MET A 592 -10.61 1.14 -10.84
N VAL A 593 -9.88 0.05 -10.59
CA VAL A 593 -10.45 -1.18 -10.02
C VAL A 593 -10.96 -0.94 -8.60
N VAL A 594 -10.21 -0.23 -7.76
CA VAL A 594 -10.64 0.16 -6.41
C VAL A 594 -11.90 0.99 -6.47
N ASP A 595 -11.95 2.04 -7.29
CA ASP A 595 -13.12 2.91 -7.44
C ASP A 595 -14.35 2.13 -7.94
N ALA A 596 -14.16 1.21 -8.89
CA ALA A 596 -15.24 0.37 -9.39
C ALA A 596 -15.76 -0.60 -8.32
N LEU A 597 -14.86 -1.34 -7.67
CA LEU A 597 -15.24 -2.32 -6.66
C LEU A 597 -15.82 -1.65 -5.41
N LYS A 598 -15.36 -0.45 -5.00
CA LYS A 598 -15.98 0.35 -3.93
C LYS A 598 -17.41 0.75 -4.28
N ALA A 599 -17.64 1.21 -5.52
CA ALA A 599 -18.98 1.57 -5.99
C ALA A 599 -19.93 0.35 -5.98
N ILE A 600 -19.48 -0.78 -6.54
CA ILE A 600 -20.25 -2.03 -6.58
C ILE A 600 -20.51 -2.55 -5.15
N ALA A 601 -19.47 -2.65 -4.33
CA ALA A 601 -19.57 -3.16 -2.96
C ALA A 601 -20.50 -2.30 -2.09
N THR A 602 -20.58 -0.99 -2.34
CA THR A 602 -21.52 -0.10 -1.63
C THR A 602 -22.96 -0.31 -2.09
N SER A 603 -23.19 -0.51 -3.40
CA SER A 603 -24.55 -0.58 -3.96
C SER A 603 -25.21 -1.95 -3.85
N LEU A 604 -24.44 -3.03 -3.68
CA LEU A 604 -25.00 -4.40 -3.67
C LEU A 604 -25.99 -4.61 -2.50
N PRO A 605 -27.10 -5.35 -2.70
CA PRO A 605 -27.96 -5.83 -1.62
C PRO A 605 -27.20 -6.68 -0.60
N ALA A 606 -27.72 -6.80 0.63
CA ALA A 606 -27.03 -7.49 1.73
C ALA A 606 -26.69 -8.97 1.42
N THR A 607 -27.62 -9.67 0.77
CA THR A 607 -27.50 -11.08 0.33
C THR A 607 -26.45 -11.25 -0.76
N ALA A 608 -26.53 -10.48 -1.85
CA ALA A 608 -25.53 -10.49 -2.92
C ALA A 608 -24.13 -10.11 -2.42
N PHE A 609 -24.07 -9.14 -1.50
CA PHE A 609 -22.85 -8.66 -0.88
C PHE A 609 -22.15 -9.76 -0.06
N SER A 610 -22.87 -10.39 0.89
CA SER A 610 -22.31 -11.38 1.80
C SER A 610 -21.81 -12.64 1.08
N ARG A 611 -22.48 -13.02 -0.02
CA ARG A 611 -22.09 -14.14 -0.87
C ARG A 611 -20.85 -13.87 -1.74
N THR A 612 -20.49 -12.61 -1.97
CA THR A 612 -19.51 -12.26 -3.01
C THR A 612 -18.28 -11.52 -2.49
N VAL A 613 -18.51 -10.39 -1.81
CA VAL A 613 -17.46 -9.39 -1.57
C VAL A 613 -16.45 -9.86 -0.51
N PRO A 614 -16.85 -10.46 0.64
CA PRO A 614 -15.90 -10.98 1.61
C PRO A 614 -14.95 -12.03 1.01
N ALA A 615 -15.50 -12.97 0.23
CA ALA A 615 -14.69 -13.98 -0.44
C ALA A 615 -13.74 -13.35 -1.47
N LEU A 616 -14.18 -12.34 -2.23
CA LEU A 616 -13.31 -11.61 -3.17
C LEU A 616 -12.13 -10.96 -2.44
N VAL A 617 -12.38 -10.28 -1.32
CA VAL A 617 -11.32 -9.66 -0.50
C VAL A 617 -10.37 -10.71 0.06
N ALA A 618 -10.88 -11.84 0.55
CA ALA A 618 -10.07 -12.96 1.03
C ALA A 618 -9.07 -13.43 -0.05
N ARG A 619 -9.57 -13.65 -1.28
CA ARG A 619 -8.72 -14.06 -2.40
C ARG A 619 -7.70 -13.00 -2.77
N LEU A 620 -8.13 -11.75 -2.97
CA LEU A 620 -7.27 -10.63 -3.33
C LEU A 620 -6.10 -10.43 -2.35
N SER A 621 -6.32 -10.73 -1.06
CA SER A 621 -5.27 -10.67 -0.03
C SER A 621 -4.17 -11.72 -0.17
N LEU A 622 -4.42 -12.79 -0.94
CA LEU A 622 -3.54 -13.95 -1.09
C LEU A 622 -2.85 -14.04 -2.44
N TYR A 623 -3.17 -13.17 -3.40
CA TYR A 623 -2.46 -13.09 -4.68
C TYR A 623 -1.02 -12.60 -4.51
N SER A 624 -0.13 -13.04 -5.40
CA SER A 624 1.28 -12.63 -5.38
C SER A 624 1.53 -11.17 -5.76
N SER A 625 0.58 -10.55 -6.46
CA SER A 625 0.65 -9.14 -6.82
C SER A 625 0.40 -8.24 -5.60
N PRO A 626 1.31 -7.29 -5.28
CA PRO A 626 1.04 -6.24 -4.30
C PRO A 626 -0.22 -5.42 -4.62
N SER A 627 -0.51 -5.18 -5.90
CA SER A 627 -1.68 -4.37 -6.29
C SER A 627 -2.99 -5.02 -5.87
N SER A 628 -3.16 -6.32 -6.02
CA SER A 628 -4.38 -7.01 -5.58
C SER A 628 -4.56 -6.95 -4.07
N ARG A 629 -3.47 -7.04 -3.31
CA ARG A 629 -3.50 -6.94 -1.84
C ARG A 629 -3.85 -5.53 -1.38
N ILE A 630 -3.43 -4.52 -2.14
CA ILE A 630 -3.81 -3.12 -1.87
C ILE A 630 -5.28 -2.87 -2.26
N VAL A 631 -5.79 -3.48 -3.34
CA VAL A 631 -7.24 -3.47 -3.63
C VAL A 631 -8.03 -4.11 -2.48
N ALA A 632 -7.55 -5.23 -1.92
CA ALA A 632 -8.17 -5.86 -0.76
C ALA A 632 -8.22 -4.92 0.46
N LEU A 633 -7.10 -4.25 0.78
CA LEU A 633 -7.04 -3.24 1.85
C LEU A 633 -8.01 -2.09 1.60
N ALA A 634 -8.08 -1.58 0.36
CA ALA A 634 -8.94 -0.45 0.02
C ALA A 634 -10.44 -0.77 0.17
N LEU A 635 -10.85 -2.02 -0.03
CA LEU A 635 -12.23 -2.47 0.15
C LEU A 635 -12.58 -2.75 1.62
N LEU A 636 -11.58 -2.93 2.47
CA LEU A 636 -11.76 -3.43 3.83
C LEU A 636 -12.73 -2.60 4.69
N PRO A 637 -12.71 -1.25 4.68
CA PRO A 637 -13.70 -0.47 5.45
C PRO A 637 -15.15 -0.76 5.06
N ILE A 638 -15.44 -0.85 3.75
CA ILE A 638 -16.78 -1.17 3.25
C ILE A 638 -17.18 -2.58 3.66
N VAL A 639 -16.25 -3.54 3.57
CA VAL A 639 -16.53 -4.92 3.98
C VAL A 639 -16.78 -5.01 5.47
N TYR A 640 -15.94 -4.39 6.28
CA TYR A 640 -16.05 -4.42 7.72
C TYR A 640 -17.39 -3.84 8.20
N ALA A 641 -17.85 -2.74 7.60
CA ALA A 641 -19.13 -2.10 7.94
C ALA A 641 -20.37 -2.98 7.62
N ARG A 642 -20.21 -4.03 6.81
CA ARG A 642 -21.31 -4.83 6.27
C ARG A 642 -21.26 -6.32 6.67
N VAL A 643 -20.26 -6.74 7.45
CA VAL A 643 -20.14 -8.11 7.96
C VAL A 643 -20.22 -8.13 9.49
N ALA A 644 -20.53 -9.29 10.04
CA ALA A 644 -20.59 -9.53 11.47
C ALA A 644 -19.99 -10.91 11.80
N GLY A 645 -19.92 -11.24 13.09
CA GLY A 645 -19.47 -12.56 13.50
C GLY A 645 -17.96 -12.77 13.27
N ASP A 646 -17.58 -14.03 13.05
CA ASP A 646 -16.19 -14.48 12.87
C ASP A 646 -15.44 -13.73 11.75
N LEU A 647 -16.15 -13.34 10.68
CA LEU A 647 -15.58 -12.57 9.57
C LEU A 647 -14.88 -11.29 10.05
N THR A 648 -15.43 -10.59 11.04
CA THR A 648 -14.82 -9.37 11.57
C THR A 648 -13.45 -9.64 12.21
N VAL A 649 -13.28 -10.79 12.84
CA VAL A 649 -12.01 -11.21 13.44
C VAL A 649 -11.03 -11.68 12.37
N GLN A 650 -11.49 -12.48 11.39
CA GLN A 650 -10.66 -12.92 10.26
C GLN A 650 -10.12 -11.73 9.46
N LEU A 651 -10.95 -10.70 9.23
CA LEU A 651 -10.57 -9.50 8.49
C LEU A 651 -9.50 -8.67 9.24
N ARG A 652 -9.57 -8.60 10.58
CA ARG A 652 -8.52 -7.96 11.39
C ARG A 652 -7.23 -8.76 11.39
N GLY A 653 -7.31 -10.09 11.47
CA GLY A 653 -6.16 -10.98 11.30
C GLY A 653 -5.51 -10.84 9.92
N MET A 654 -6.33 -10.74 8.86
CA MET A 654 -5.86 -10.47 7.50
C MET A 654 -5.14 -9.13 7.42
N PHE A 655 -5.74 -8.07 7.98
CA PHE A 655 -5.11 -6.74 7.99
C PHE A 655 -3.78 -6.73 8.73
N ASP A 656 -3.69 -7.39 9.89
CA ASP A 656 -2.44 -7.55 10.63
C ASP A 656 -1.35 -8.19 9.74
N ARG A 657 -1.68 -9.29 9.06
CA ARG A 657 -0.74 -9.96 8.13
C ARG A 657 -0.31 -9.04 6.98
N LEU A 658 -1.23 -8.27 6.40
CA LEU A 658 -0.93 -7.33 5.32
C LEU A 658 -0.08 -6.14 5.78
N LEU A 659 -0.12 -5.77 7.06
CA LEU A 659 0.82 -4.81 7.65
C LEU A 659 2.22 -5.40 7.87
N GLN A 660 2.42 -6.69 7.63
CA GLN A 660 3.73 -7.36 7.66
C GLN A 660 4.12 -7.86 6.27
N ASP A 661 3.41 -7.43 5.22
CA ASP A 661 3.68 -7.83 3.85
C ASP A 661 5.08 -7.42 3.42
N GLU A 662 5.75 -8.25 2.62
CA GLU A 662 7.11 -7.98 2.13
C GLU A 662 7.16 -6.69 1.28
N ALA A 663 6.09 -6.36 0.54
CA ALA A 663 6.02 -5.16 -0.28
C ALA A 663 5.66 -3.91 0.56
N PRO A 664 6.55 -2.91 0.68
CA PRO A 664 6.28 -1.70 1.48
C PRO A 664 5.04 -0.92 1.01
N LEU A 665 4.71 -1.00 -0.29
CA LEU A 665 3.50 -0.37 -0.85
C LEU A 665 2.20 -0.92 -0.24
N VAL A 666 2.18 -2.21 0.12
CA VAL A 666 1.03 -2.86 0.77
C VAL A 666 0.89 -2.36 2.19
N ARG A 667 1.99 -2.36 2.96
CA ARG A 667 2.02 -1.85 4.34
C ARG A 667 1.64 -0.36 4.39
N ARG A 668 2.11 0.43 3.43
CA ARG A 668 1.73 1.84 3.25
C ARG A 668 0.22 2.00 3.00
N ALA A 669 -0.37 1.17 2.15
CA ALA A 669 -1.82 1.18 1.93
C ALA A 669 -2.59 0.81 3.21
N GLY A 670 -2.06 -0.12 4.00
CA GLY A 670 -2.63 -0.47 5.29
C GLY A 670 -2.60 0.72 6.27
N ALA A 671 -1.48 1.42 6.38
CA ALA A 671 -1.37 2.66 7.17
C ALA A 671 -2.40 3.72 6.73
N HIS A 672 -2.64 3.85 5.42
CA HIS A 672 -3.62 4.78 4.87
C HIS A 672 -5.07 4.41 5.21
N VAL A 673 -5.42 3.13 5.22
CA VAL A 673 -6.77 2.62 5.49
C VAL A 673 -7.10 2.58 6.99
N LEU A 674 -6.09 2.44 7.84
CA LEU A 674 -6.25 2.24 9.29
C LEU A 674 -7.18 3.27 9.97
N PRO A 675 -7.12 4.59 9.70
CA PRO A 675 -7.99 5.55 10.37
C PRO A 675 -9.49 5.33 10.13
N GLU A 676 -9.86 5.05 8.88
CA GLU A 676 -11.25 4.77 8.52
C GLU A 676 -11.73 3.48 9.20
N LEU A 677 -10.88 2.45 9.20
CA LEU A 677 -11.18 1.17 9.84
C LEU A 677 -11.32 1.31 11.37
N THR A 678 -10.45 2.07 12.03
CA THR A 678 -10.55 2.35 13.48
C THR A 678 -11.89 2.99 13.84
N LEU A 679 -12.38 3.92 13.03
CA LEU A 679 -13.66 4.57 13.29
C LEU A 679 -14.85 3.62 13.16
N LEU A 680 -14.78 2.65 12.23
CA LEU A 680 -15.80 1.61 12.09
C LEU A 680 -15.76 0.58 13.21
N LEU A 681 -14.55 0.24 13.66
CA LEU A 681 -14.33 -0.72 14.75
C LEU A 681 -14.81 -0.21 16.11
N GLY A 682 -14.73 1.11 16.31
CA GLY A 682 -15.09 1.75 17.56
C GLY A 682 -14.12 1.48 18.71
N PRO A 683 -14.50 1.85 19.95
CA PRO A 683 -13.56 1.93 21.08
C PRO A 683 -13.05 0.57 21.55
N ARG A 684 -13.82 -0.51 21.34
CA ARG A 684 -13.45 -1.86 21.79
C ARG A 684 -12.18 -2.39 21.10
N ALA A 685 -11.92 -1.97 19.86
CA ALA A 685 -10.73 -2.38 19.10
C ALA A 685 -9.57 -1.39 19.22
N MET A 686 -9.61 -0.44 20.16
CA MET A 686 -8.51 0.52 20.34
C MET A 686 -7.17 -0.16 20.68
N PRO A 687 -7.10 -1.19 21.54
CA PRO A 687 -5.84 -1.92 21.77
C PRO A 687 -5.25 -2.50 20.48
N TRP A 688 -6.09 -3.07 19.62
CA TRP A 688 -5.68 -3.56 18.29
C TRP A 688 -5.21 -2.41 17.39
N THR A 689 -5.93 -1.29 17.37
CA THR A 689 -5.55 -0.10 16.60
C THR A 689 -4.18 0.43 17.01
N LEU A 690 -3.93 0.58 18.30
CA LEU A 690 -2.64 1.06 18.83
C LEU A 690 -1.51 0.13 18.41
N GLN A 691 -1.73 -1.18 18.46
CA GLN A 691 -0.75 -2.15 18.01
C GLN A 691 -0.50 -2.09 16.49
N MET A 692 -1.52 -1.86 15.67
CA MET A 692 -1.33 -1.66 14.23
C MET A 692 -0.55 -0.37 13.96
N LEU A 693 -0.82 0.70 14.71
CA LEU A 693 -0.09 1.96 14.64
C LEU A 693 1.39 1.80 15.04
N GLU A 694 1.68 1.06 16.11
CA GLU A 694 3.05 0.73 16.53
C GLU A 694 3.84 0.05 15.40
N LYS A 695 3.21 -0.87 14.66
CA LYS A 695 3.85 -1.53 13.51
C LYS A 695 4.16 -0.57 12.38
N VAL A 696 3.20 0.25 11.97
CA VAL A 696 3.43 1.18 10.84
C VAL A 696 4.35 2.35 11.22
N ALA A 697 4.35 2.77 12.49
CA ALA A 697 5.26 3.80 12.99
C ALA A 697 6.68 3.27 13.22
N GLY A 698 6.84 1.98 13.52
CA GLY A 698 8.13 1.30 13.65
C GLY A 698 8.59 0.58 12.37
N ASP A 699 7.95 0.84 11.22
CA ASP A 699 8.23 0.12 9.98
C ASP A 699 9.66 0.38 9.47
N PRO A 700 10.36 -0.63 8.91
CA PRO A 700 11.69 -0.42 8.33
C PRO A 700 11.69 0.59 7.16
N SER A 701 10.59 0.73 6.43
CA SER A 701 10.46 1.71 5.36
C SER A 701 10.01 3.07 5.89
N ASP A 702 10.84 4.08 5.62
CA ASP A 702 10.55 5.51 5.76
C ASP A 702 9.21 5.91 5.11
N LEU A 703 8.91 5.40 3.90
CA LEU A 703 7.65 5.68 3.21
C LEU A 703 6.42 5.19 3.98
N VAL A 704 6.53 4.09 4.75
CA VAL A 704 5.42 3.59 5.57
C VAL A 704 5.28 4.44 6.83
N ARG A 705 6.40 4.75 7.52
CA ARG A 705 6.41 5.65 8.69
C ARG A 705 5.93 7.07 8.36
N LEU A 706 6.18 7.55 7.14
CA LEU A 706 5.64 8.82 6.66
C LEU A 706 4.11 8.79 6.61
N TYR A 707 3.51 7.67 6.19
CA TYR A 707 2.06 7.51 6.18
C TYR A 707 1.48 7.25 7.57
N SER A 708 2.24 6.68 8.51
CA SER A 708 1.77 6.50 9.88
C SER A 708 1.54 7.84 10.60
N VAL A 709 2.30 8.90 10.27
CA VAL A 709 2.02 10.27 10.77
C VAL A 709 0.58 10.69 10.45
N LYS A 710 0.16 10.52 9.20
CA LYS A 710 -1.21 10.84 8.76
C LYS A 710 -2.23 9.91 9.41
N ALA A 711 -1.88 8.65 9.63
CA ALA A 711 -2.76 7.70 10.30
C ALA A 711 -3.05 8.11 11.76
N VAL A 712 -2.00 8.48 12.52
CA VAL A 712 -2.13 8.97 13.90
C VAL A 712 -3.00 10.23 13.96
N ALA A 713 -2.78 11.20 13.06
CA ALA A 713 -3.58 12.42 12.99
C ALA A 713 -5.06 12.13 12.64
N GLY A 714 -5.30 11.30 11.63
CA GLY A 714 -6.65 10.93 11.22
C GLY A 714 -7.42 10.18 12.31
N ILE A 715 -6.77 9.25 13.00
CA ILE A 715 -7.37 8.54 14.15
C ILE A 715 -7.67 9.54 15.27
N GLY A 716 -6.69 10.37 15.65
CA GLY A 716 -6.85 11.36 16.71
C GLY A 716 -8.04 12.31 16.46
N ALA A 717 -8.21 12.79 15.22
CA ALA A 717 -9.32 13.64 14.83
C ALA A 717 -10.68 12.92 14.88
N GLY A 718 -10.69 11.61 14.65
CA GLY A 718 -11.87 10.76 14.69
C GLY A 718 -12.26 10.27 16.10
N LEU A 719 -11.30 10.21 17.05
CA LEU A 719 -11.52 9.69 18.41
C LEU A 719 -12.76 10.27 19.12
N PRO A 720 -13.04 11.59 19.07
CA PRO A 720 -14.23 12.16 19.74
C PRO A 720 -15.57 11.58 19.25
N ARG A 721 -15.60 10.91 18.09
CA ARG A 721 -16.81 10.29 17.52
C ARG A 721 -17.05 8.88 18.07
N ILE A 722 -16.02 8.22 18.59
CA ILE A 722 -16.07 6.80 18.98
C ILE A 722 -15.71 6.54 20.44
N VAL A 723 -15.08 7.48 21.13
CA VAL A 723 -14.69 7.37 22.54
C VAL A 723 -15.39 8.46 23.36
N ASP A 724 -15.82 8.15 24.59
CA ASP A 724 -16.39 9.13 25.51
C ASP A 724 -15.33 10.13 26.03
N ALA A 725 -15.78 11.22 26.65
CA ALA A 725 -14.87 12.28 27.10
C ALA A 725 -13.84 11.82 28.14
N ALA A 726 -14.18 10.82 28.98
CA ALA A 726 -13.30 10.33 30.03
C ALA A 726 -12.16 9.47 29.46
N ALA A 727 -12.46 8.56 28.54
CA ALA A 727 -11.48 7.71 27.90
C ALA A 727 -10.71 8.41 26.76
N LEU A 728 -11.24 9.51 26.20
CA LEU A 728 -10.60 10.26 25.13
C LEU A 728 -9.22 10.80 25.52
N HIS A 729 -9.09 11.38 26.72
CA HIS A 729 -7.80 11.89 27.19
C HIS A 729 -6.77 10.76 27.35
N LEU A 730 -7.17 9.64 27.97
CA LEU A 730 -6.29 8.47 28.13
C LEU A 730 -5.84 7.91 26.79
N THR A 731 -6.75 7.79 25.82
CA THR A 731 -6.44 7.28 24.47
C THR A 731 -5.46 8.21 23.75
N ARG A 732 -5.62 9.53 23.87
CA ARG A 732 -4.66 10.50 23.33
C ARG A 732 -3.28 10.38 24.00
N CYS A 733 -3.23 10.17 25.31
CA CYS A 733 -1.98 9.89 26.02
C CYS A 733 -1.32 8.59 25.55
N GLN A 734 -2.09 7.57 25.17
CA GLN A 734 -1.56 6.32 24.59
C GLN A 734 -1.00 6.51 23.17
N LEU A 735 -1.49 7.48 22.40
CA LEU A 735 -0.95 7.81 21.08
C LEU A 735 0.33 8.66 21.15
N LEU A 736 0.55 9.38 22.24
CA LEU A 736 1.67 10.32 22.37
C LEU A 736 3.06 9.68 22.23
N PRO A 737 3.34 8.47 22.74
CA PRO A 737 4.62 7.78 22.49
C PRO A 737 4.92 7.58 21.00
N LEU A 738 3.90 7.32 20.17
CA LEU A 738 4.06 7.18 18.72
C LEU A 738 4.42 8.52 18.08
N VAL A 739 3.76 9.60 18.50
CA VAL A 739 4.09 10.96 18.05
C VAL A 739 5.53 11.30 18.43
N ASN A 740 5.95 11.01 19.66
CA ASN A 740 7.33 11.23 20.11
C ASN A 740 8.35 10.50 19.24
N ALA A 741 8.08 9.23 18.90
CA ALA A 741 8.95 8.45 18.03
C ALA A 741 9.03 9.03 16.61
N LEU A 742 7.90 9.46 16.03
CA LEU A 742 7.84 10.04 14.68
C LEU A 742 8.45 11.45 14.60
N VAL A 743 8.37 12.24 15.67
CA VAL A 743 9.07 13.54 15.76
C VAL A 743 10.59 13.34 15.79
N ALA A 744 11.05 12.28 16.45
CA ALA A 744 12.47 11.92 16.56
C ALA A 744 12.94 10.92 15.48
N ASP A 745 12.16 10.71 14.41
CA ASP A 745 12.47 9.72 13.38
C ASP A 745 13.84 9.95 12.77
N SER A 746 14.55 8.88 12.41
CA SER A 746 15.86 8.97 11.76
C SER A 746 15.77 9.63 10.38
N ASP A 747 14.66 9.41 9.66
CA ASP A 747 14.44 9.99 8.34
C ASP A 747 13.80 11.38 8.41
N TRP A 748 14.44 12.34 7.75
CA TRP A 748 14.02 13.74 7.77
C TRP A 748 12.68 13.98 7.04
N GLN A 749 12.29 13.13 6.09
CA GLN A 749 11.01 13.25 5.39
C GLN A 749 9.84 12.88 6.30
N VAL A 750 10.04 11.91 7.21
CA VAL A 750 9.06 11.58 8.26
C VAL A 750 8.92 12.76 9.21
N ARG A 751 10.03 13.33 9.69
CA ARG A 751 10.01 14.54 10.55
C ARG A 751 9.39 15.75 9.85
N MET A 752 9.66 15.94 8.57
CA MET A 752 9.04 16.99 7.75
C MET A 752 7.52 16.77 7.61
N GLN A 753 7.10 15.53 7.36
CA GLN A 753 5.67 15.18 7.36
C GLN A 753 5.05 15.40 8.74
N MET A 754 5.81 15.20 9.81
CA MET A 754 5.35 15.51 11.15
C MET A 754 5.04 17.01 11.29
N VAL A 755 5.95 17.89 10.86
CA VAL A 755 5.69 19.33 10.83
C VAL A 755 4.42 19.68 10.05
N ALA A 756 4.23 19.07 8.88
CA ALA A 756 3.05 19.30 8.04
C ALA A 756 1.73 18.89 8.71
N SER A 757 1.76 17.91 9.61
CA SER A 757 0.59 17.39 10.34
C SER A 757 0.46 17.90 11.78
N LEU A 758 1.34 18.78 12.26
CA LEU A 758 1.28 19.29 13.64
C LEU A 758 0.00 20.09 13.92
N GLY A 759 -0.51 20.85 12.95
CA GLY A 759 -1.80 21.54 13.09
C GLY A 759 -2.94 20.54 13.30
N ASP A 760 -3.04 19.53 12.44
CA ASP A 760 -4.04 18.46 12.56
C ASP A 760 -3.91 17.71 13.89
N LEU A 761 -2.67 17.41 14.34
CA LEU A 761 -2.43 16.81 15.65
C LEU A 761 -2.87 17.71 16.80
N CYS A 762 -2.60 19.02 16.75
CA CYS A 762 -3.03 19.95 17.78
C CYS A 762 -4.54 19.96 17.93
N SER A 763 -5.29 20.02 16.82
CA SER A 763 -6.74 19.90 16.84
C SER A 763 -7.20 18.53 17.35
N ALA A 764 -6.56 17.45 16.91
CA ALA A 764 -6.92 16.08 17.25
C ALA A 764 -6.67 15.72 18.73
N PHE A 765 -5.58 16.21 19.33
CA PHE A 765 -5.18 15.91 20.70
C PHE A 765 -5.76 16.93 21.71
N GLY A 766 -6.16 18.10 21.22
CA GLY A 766 -6.85 19.13 21.99
C GLY A 766 -5.93 19.91 22.95
N PRO A 767 -6.48 20.90 23.67
CA PRO A 767 -5.70 21.89 24.42
C PRO A 767 -4.86 21.28 25.54
N ALA A 768 -5.31 20.18 26.15
CA ALA A 768 -4.60 19.51 27.24
C ALA A 768 -3.21 18.96 26.86
N LEU A 769 -2.97 18.69 25.57
CA LEU A 769 -1.70 18.18 25.05
C LEU A 769 -1.03 19.17 24.09
N ALA A 770 -1.57 20.38 23.95
CA ALA A 770 -1.05 21.39 23.06
C ALA A 770 0.39 21.83 23.41
N ASP A 771 0.73 21.89 24.70
CA ASP A 771 2.09 22.24 25.13
C ASP A 771 3.12 21.24 24.63
N VAL A 772 2.81 19.94 24.68
CA VAL A 772 3.71 18.90 24.20
C VAL A 772 3.95 19.04 22.69
N LEU A 773 2.88 19.31 21.92
CA LEU A 773 2.99 19.49 20.47
C LEU A 773 3.71 20.79 20.08
N VAL A 774 3.61 21.84 20.90
CA VAL A 774 4.42 23.06 20.76
C VAL A 774 5.89 22.73 21.03
N ASP A 775 6.21 21.96 22.06
CA ASP A 775 7.59 21.53 22.33
C ASP A 775 8.17 20.70 21.17
N HIS A 776 7.37 19.82 20.55
CA HIS A 776 7.76 19.12 19.33
C HIS A 776 8.04 20.08 18.16
N PHE A 777 7.19 21.08 17.95
CA PHE A 777 7.45 22.14 16.96
C PHE A 777 8.76 22.87 17.23
N LEU A 778 9.03 23.24 18.49
CA LEU A 778 10.25 23.94 18.88
C LEU A 778 11.52 23.10 18.67
N ALA A 779 11.42 21.78 18.88
CA ALA A 779 12.51 20.85 18.57
C ALA A 779 12.76 20.75 17.06
N LEU A 780 11.69 20.57 16.26
CA LEU A 780 11.76 20.49 14.80
C LEU A 780 12.21 21.80 14.14
N ALA A 781 11.90 22.96 14.73
CA ALA A 781 12.41 24.25 14.28
C ALA A 781 13.96 24.35 14.42
N LYS A 782 14.58 23.48 15.21
CA LYS A 782 16.04 23.37 15.37
C LYS A 782 16.62 22.14 14.69
N ASP A 783 15.86 21.48 13.82
CA ASP A 783 16.28 20.25 13.15
C ASP A 783 17.60 20.42 12.39
N VAL A 784 18.42 19.38 12.37
CA VAL A 784 19.69 19.38 11.63
C VAL A 784 19.46 19.54 10.12
N ASN A 785 18.37 18.99 9.59
CA ASN A 785 18.01 19.08 8.18
C ASN A 785 17.25 20.38 7.89
N MET A 786 17.73 21.10 6.88
CA MET A 786 17.17 22.40 6.51
C MET A 786 15.74 22.31 5.93
N GLU A 787 15.36 21.20 5.28
CA GLU A 787 14.00 21.04 4.72
C GLU A 787 12.94 20.93 5.82
N VAL A 788 13.28 20.29 6.95
CA VAL A 788 12.41 20.25 8.13
C VAL A 788 12.23 21.65 8.71
N ARG A 789 13.33 22.43 8.82
CA ARG A 789 13.25 23.83 9.28
C ARG A 789 12.48 24.73 8.31
N VAL A 790 12.60 24.50 6.99
CA VAL A 790 11.77 25.17 5.97
C VAL A 790 10.29 24.85 6.19
N ALA A 791 9.94 23.59 6.48
CA ALA A 791 8.58 23.21 6.82
C ALA A 791 8.10 23.92 8.09
N CYS A 792 8.92 24.01 9.14
CA CYS A 792 8.56 24.74 10.37
C CYS A 792 8.31 26.22 10.11
N ALA A 793 9.13 26.85 9.27
CA ALA A 793 8.98 28.24 8.88
C ALA A 793 7.65 28.50 8.15
N LYS A 794 7.21 27.56 7.30
CA LYS A 794 5.93 27.63 6.59
C LYS A 794 4.74 27.37 7.51
N SER A 795 4.86 26.41 8.43
CA SER A 795 3.73 25.95 9.24
C SER A 795 3.57 26.65 10.58
N GLY A 796 4.57 27.42 11.05
CA GLY A 796 4.55 27.98 12.41
C GLY A 796 3.37 28.90 12.71
N PHE A 797 3.03 29.83 11.82
CA PHE A 797 1.85 30.68 12.02
C PHE A 797 0.54 29.92 11.86
N ALA A 798 0.46 28.95 10.94
CA ALA A 798 -0.70 28.08 10.82
C ALA A 798 -0.95 27.26 12.10
N LEU A 799 0.12 26.72 12.70
CA LEU A 799 0.07 26.05 14.01
C LEU A 799 -0.43 27.02 15.10
N ALA A 800 0.10 28.24 15.13
CA ALA A 800 -0.33 29.26 16.09
C ALA A 800 -1.83 29.60 15.95
N THR A 801 -2.35 29.70 14.73
CA THR A 801 -3.78 29.88 14.47
C THR A 801 -4.60 28.72 15.04
N VAL A 802 -4.21 27.48 14.74
CA VAL A 802 -4.91 26.29 15.24
C VAL A 802 -4.91 26.23 16.77
N LEU A 803 -3.80 26.59 17.43
CA LEU A 803 -3.71 26.65 18.88
C LEU A 803 -4.73 27.63 19.47
N VAL A 804 -4.86 28.81 18.87
CA VAL A 804 -5.82 29.84 19.31
C VAL A 804 -7.27 29.41 19.07
N GLU A 805 -7.55 28.78 17.93
CA GLU A 805 -8.91 28.33 17.57
C GLU A 805 -9.38 27.10 18.37
N THR A 806 -8.46 26.25 18.83
CA THR A 806 -8.80 24.98 19.50
C THR A 806 -8.94 25.12 21.01
N ASP A 807 -8.31 26.12 21.62
CA ASP A 807 -8.33 26.33 23.08
C ASP A 807 -9.53 27.19 23.50
N PRO A 808 -10.36 26.76 24.49
CA PRO A 808 -11.44 27.59 25.01
C PRO A 808 -10.96 28.89 25.67
N ASP A 809 -9.70 28.97 26.12
CA ASP A 809 -9.07 30.21 26.57
C ASP A 809 -8.19 30.81 25.45
N GLU A 810 -8.84 31.51 24.52
CA GLU A 810 -8.19 32.17 23.39
C GLU A 810 -7.05 33.10 23.83
N ALA A 811 -7.18 33.77 24.98
CA ALA A 811 -6.19 34.72 25.46
C ALA A 811 -4.91 33.99 25.93
N ALA A 812 -5.05 32.88 26.66
CA ALA A 812 -3.93 32.04 27.07
C ALA A 812 -3.25 31.37 25.87
N ALA A 813 -4.02 30.83 24.92
CA ALA A 813 -3.48 30.22 23.72
C ALA A 813 -2.76 31.23 22.82
N PHE A 814 -3.32 32.44 22.68
CA PHE A 814 -2.66 33.52 21.94
C PHE A 814 -1.37 33.97 22.63
N ALA A 815 -1.36 34.05 23.96
CA ALA A 815 -0.14 34.32 24.72
C ALA A 815 0.92 33.25 24.43
N LYS A 816 0.54 31.96 24.41
CA LYS A 816 1.42 30.83 24.07
C LYS A 816 1.97 30.93 22.65
N ALA A 817 1.14 31.21 21.66
CA ALA A 817 1.57 31.47 20.28
C ALA A 817 2.62 32.59 20.23
N THR A 818 2.42 33.66 21.01
CA THR A 818 3.32 34.83 21.06
C THR A 818 4.61 34.55 21.82
N THR A 819 4.59 33.74 22.88
CA THR A 819 5.76 33.51 23.76
C THR A 819 6.59 32.28 23.39
N ALA A 820 6.03 31.33 22.64
CA ALA A 820 6.73 30.11 22.22
C ALA A 820 6.97 30.08 20.70
N VAL A 821 5.91 30.13 19.90
CA VAL A 821 5.99 29.92 18.43
C VAL A 821 6.67 31.12 17.74
N LEU A 822 6.28 32.35 18.07
CA LEU A 822 6.84 33.54 17.44
C LEU A 822 8.37 33.71 17.67
N PRO A 823 8.93 33.50 18.87
CA PRO A 823 10.38 33.47 19.07
C PRO A 823 11.12 32.41 18.27
N ALA A 824 10.51 31.24 18.04
CA ALA A 824 11.08 30.22 17.17
C ALA A 824 11.13 30.70 15.70
N LEU A 825 10.05 31.29 15.20
CA LEU A 825 10.03 31.91 13.87
C LEU A 825 11.05 33.05 13.75
N PHE A 826 11.24 33.85 14.80
CA PHE A 826 12.29 34.87 14.84
C PHE A 826 13.70 34.29 14.79
N THR A 827 13.91 33.10 15.37
CA THR A 827 15.17 32.36 15.25
C THR A 827 15.37 31.86 13.82
N LEU A 828 14.32 31.31 13.19
CA LEU A 828 14.35 30.87 11.79
C LEU A 828 14.57 32.03 10.81
N ALA A 829 14.12 33.25 11.13
CA ALA A 829 14.43 34.47 10.37
C ALA A 829 15.93 34.83 10.38
N LYS A 830 16.73 34.18 11.22
CA LYS A 830 18.19 34.34 11.31
C LYS A 830 18.94 33.06 10.91
N ASP A 831 18.24 32.08 10.35
CA ASP A 831 18.81 30.78 10.00
C ASP A 831 20.00 30.91 9.02
N PRO A 832 21.07 30.13 9.18
CA PRO A 832 22.17 30.13 8.22
C PRO A 832 21.70 29.81 6.78
N CYS A 833 20.68 28.97 6.61
CA CYS A 833 20.13 28.60 5.32
C CYS A 833 19.18 29.69 4.78
N VAL A 834 19.48 30.19 3.58
CA VAL A 834 18.66 31.21 2.89
C VAL A 834 17.24 30.71 2.62
N SER A 835 17.07 29.42 2.29
CA SER A 835 15.75 28.82 2.02
C SER A 835 14.83 28.88 3.25
N VAL A 836 15.37 28.67 4.45
CA VAL A 836 14.61 28.79 5.71
C VAL A 836 14.18 30.23 5.93
N ARG A 837 15.11 31.19 5.80
CA ARG A 837 14.78 32.61 5.99
C ARG A 837 13.76 33.12 4.97
N ARG A 838 13.84 32.69 3.71
CA ARG A 838 12.82 32.98 2.67
C ARG A 838 11.46 32.37 3.00
N ALA A 839 11.43 31.14 3.52
CA ALA A 839 10.19 30.52 3.96
C ALA A 839 9.57 31.27 5.15
N THR A 840 10.37 31.72 6.11
CA THR A 840 9.90 32.57 7.22
C THR A 840 9.40 33.92 6.72
N ALA A 841 10.07 34.52 5.73
CA ALA A 841 9.62 35.76 5.09
C ALA A 841 8.26 35.61 4.42
N ALA A 842 8.04 34.50 3.71
CA ALA A 842 6.76 34.23 3.05
C ALA A 842 5.61 33.99 4.04
N SER A 843 5.87 33.37 5.21
CA SER A 843 4.82 33.07 6.20
C SER A 843 4.38 34.29 7.03
N VAL A 844 5.08 35.43 6.95
CA VAL A 844 4.69 36.66 7.66
C VAL A 844 3.24 37.09 7.35
N GLY A 845 2.73 36.80 6.15
CA GLY A 845 1.35 37.07 5.78
C GLY A 845 0.34 36.37 6.69
N ASP A 846 0.58 35.08 6.98
CA ASP A 846 -0.25 34.30 7.92
C ASP A 846 -0.17 34.87 9.33
N GLY A 847 1.01 35.38 9.72
CA GLY A 847 1.18 36.12 10.96
C GLY A 847 0.32 37.39 11.01
N VAL A 848 0.28 38.18 9.94
CA VAL A 848 -0.59 39.38 9.89
C VAL A 848 -2.06 38.98 10.01
N ALA A 849 -2.49 37.90 9.35
CA ALA A 849 -3.85 37.40 9.46
C ALA A 849 -4.21 36.98 10.90
N LEU A 850 -3.30 36.32 11.62
CA LEU A 850 -3.50 35.87 13.00
C LEU A 850 -3.50 37.02 14.02
N PHE A 851 -2.53 37.94 13.92
CA PHE A 851 -2.35 39.00 14.92
C PHE A 851 -3.23 40.23 14.64
N GLY A 852 -3.57 40.47 13.38
CA GLY A 852 -4.32 41.64 12.92
C GLY A 852 -3.68 42.98 13.31
N GLU A 853 -4.46 44.06 13.17
CA GLU A 853 -3.98 45.41 13.50
C GLU A 853 -3.78 45.58 15.01
N ALA A 854 -4.71 45.07 15.83
CA ALA A 854 -4.73 45.29 17.28
C ALA A 854 -3.55 44.65 18.02
N ARG A 855 -3.02 43.52 17.53
CA ARG A 855 -1.92 42.77 18.18
C ARG A 855 -0.68 42.66 17.31
N GLY A 856 -0.67 43.27 16.11
CA GLY A 856 0.44 43.21 15.16
C GLY A 856 1.74 43.87 15.64
N ALA A 857 1.74 44.59 16.77
CA ALA A 857 2.94 45.06 17.44
C ALA A 857 3.94 43.90 17.74
N ALA A 858 3.45 42.69 18.00
CA ALA A 858 4.28 41.51 18.23
C ALA A 858 5.13 41.13 17.01
N LEU A 859 4.66 41.43 15.79
CA LEU A 859 5.36 41.08 14.54
C LEU A 859 6.47 42.07 14.16
N VAL A 860 6.50 43.25 14.78
CA VAL A 860 7.40 44.35 14.39
C VAL A 860 8.86 43.91 14.38
N ALA A 861 9.31 43.21 15.42
CA ALA A 861 10.70 42.74 15.51
C ALA A 861 11.03 41.73 14.39
N LEU A 862 10.14 40.77 14.14
CA LEU A 862 10.30 39.76 13.10
C LEU A 862 10.36 40.39 11.71
N VAL A 863 9.42 41.27 11.39
CA VAL A 863 9.37 41.97 10.11
C VAL A 863 10.62 42.84 9.94
N ALA A 864 11.00 43.61 10.95
CA ALA A 864 12.21 44.45 10.87
C ALA A 864 13.48 43.60 10.61
N GLN A 865 13.61 42.45 11.27
CA GLN A 865 14.72 41.52 11.07
C GLN A 865 14.78 41.01 9.62
N LEU A 866 13.65 40.55 9.07
CA LEU A 866 13.58 39.99 7.71
C LEU A 866 13.74 41.07 6.63
N MET A 867 13.25 42.29 6.87
CA MET A 867 13.46 43.42 5.96
C MET A 867 14.92 43.88 5.91
N GLN A 868 15.74 43.50 6.88
CA GLN A 868 17.18 43.74 6.90
C GLN A 868 17.99 42.54 6.41
N ASP A 869 17.36 41.48 5.90
CA ASP A 869 18.06 40.30 5.40
C ASP A 869 19.03 40.67 4.27
N LYS A 870 20.16 39.97 4.21
CA LYS A 870 21.16 40.15 3.14
C LYS A 870 20.60 39.68 1.79
N ASP A 871 19.76 38.65 1.82
CA ASP A 871 19.13 38.08 0.64
C ASP A 871 17.95 38.96 0.17
N VAL A 872 18.07 39.46 -1.06
CA VAL A 872 17.07 40.36 -1.65
C VAL A 872 15.72 39.65 -1.84
N LEU A 873 15.74 38.34 -2.14
CA LEU A 873 14.53 37.57 -2.35
C LEU A 873 13.76 37.32 -1.04
N ALA A 874 14.45 37.15 0.09
CA ALA A 874 13.80 37.12 1.40
C ALA A 874 13.07 38.45 1.70
N ARG A 875 13.75 39.59 1.49
CA ARG A 875 13.11 40.91 1.63
C ARG A 875 11.91 41.08 0.70
N GLN A 876 12.04 40.59 -0.54
CA GLN A 876 10.95 40.58 -1.50
C GLN A 876 9.74 39.79 -1.00
N SER A 877 9.95 38.57 -0.49
CA SER A 877 8.87 37.74 0.03
C SER A 877 8.13 38.40 1.20
N VAL A 878 8.82 39.13 2.08
CA VAL A 878 8.15 39.90 3.14
C VAL A 878 7.26 40.98 2.54
N VAL A 879 7.75 41.75 1.56
CA VAL A 879 6.97 42.82 0.94
C VAL A 879 5.73 42.26 0.26
N GLU A 880 5.87 41.17 -0.49
CA GLU A 880 4.74 40.48 -1.15
C GLU A 880 3.72 39.96 -0.11
N ALA A 881 4.19 39.34 0.97
CA ALA A 881 3.33 38.80 2.03
C ALA A 881 2.56 39.90 2.79
N LEU A 882 3.24 41.00 3.15
CA LEU A 882 2.59 42.17 3.77
C LEU A 882 1.65 42.87 2.79
N ALA A 883 1.96 42.83 1.50
CA ALA A 883 1.11 43.42 0.47
C ALA A 883 -0.23 42.75 0.33
N ALA A 884 -0.26 41.42 0.40
CA ALA A 884 -1.49 40.65 0.38
C ALA A 884 -2.41 40.96 1.57
N HIS A 885 -1.86 41.47 2.69
CA HIS A 885 -2.58 41.70 3.94
C HIS A 885 -2.59 43.17 4.38
N CYS A 886 -2.45 44.11 3.45
CA CYS A 886 -2.21 45.52 3.77
C CYS A 886 -3.31 46.18 4.64
N GLY A 887 -4.55 45.66 4.58
CA GLY A 887 -5.68 46.17 5.35
C GLY A 887 -5.69 45.79 6.82
N ALA A 888 -4.83 44.88 7.27
CA ALA A 888 -4.74 44.41 8.66
C ALA A 888 -3.39 44.74 9.31
N LEU A 889 -2.57 45.59 8.68
CA LEU A 889 -1.23 45.90 9.16
C LEU A 889 -1.25 46.85 10.36
N HIS A 890 -0.48 46.50 11.39
CA HIS A 890 -0.12 47.42 12.46
C HIS A 890 0.65 48.65 11.94
N ALA A 891 0.50 49.80 12.60
CA ALA A 891 1.09 51.08 12.16
C ALA A 891 2.63 51.03 12.03
N ASP A 892 3.31 50.36 12.95
CA ASP A 892 4.78 50.25 12.91
C ASP A 892 5.25 49.30 11.79
N VAL A 893 4.53 48.20 11.55
CA VAL A 893 4.80 47.28 10.43
C VAL A 893 4.61 48.01 9.11
N THR A 894 3.56 48.83 9.00
CA THR A 894 3.31 49.71 7.86
C THR A 894 4.47 50.67 7.62
N SER A 895 5.01 51.27 8.69
CA SER A 895 6.12 52.22 8.58
C SER A 895 7.41 51.55 8.09
N ILE A 896 7.72 50.34 8.59
CA ILE A 896 8.85 49.52 8.11
C ILE A 896 8.68 49.18 6.63
N LEU A 897 7.47 48.79 6.24
CA LEU A 897 7.15 48.43 4.86
C LEU A 897 7.31 49.62 3.90
N VAL A 898 6.81 50.80 4.27
CA VAL A 898 6.96 52.03 3.45
C VAL A 898 8.43 52.38 3.28
N SER A 899 9.22 52.42 4.36
CA SER A 899 10.66 52.71 4.29
C SER A 899 11.39 51.72 3.38
N SER A 900 11.01 50.45 3.44
CA SER A 900 11.62 49.41 2.63
C SER A 900 11.24 49.50 1.16
N LEU A 901 9.99 49.86 0.86
CA LEU A 901 9.58 50.15 -0.51
C LEU A 901 10.35 51.32 -1.10
N GLU A 902 10.60 52.39 -0.33
CA GLU A 902 11.43 53.51 -0.79
C GLU A 902 12.84 53.04 -1.16
N ALA A 903 13.42 52.14 -0.36
CA ALA A 903 14.73 51.57 -0.63
C ALA A 903 14.71 50.67 -1.89
N LEU A 904 13.69 49.82 -2.05
CA LEU A 904 13.53 48.96 -3.22
C LEU A 904 13.32 49.76 -4.51
N ALA A 905 12.51 50.82 -4.45
CA ALA A 905 12.22 51.73 -5.55
C ALA A 905 13.46 52.53 -6.01
N LYS A 906 14.42 52.78 -5.11
CA LYS A 906 15.69 53.45 -5.41
C LYS A 906 16.83 52.45 -5.67
N GLY A 907 16.54 51.14 -5.66
CA GLY A 907 17.54 50.09 -5.77
C GLY A 907 18.27 50.08 -7.12
N PRO A 908 19.56 49.68 -7.17
CA PRO A 908 20.33 49.65 -8.40
C PRO A 908 19.83 48.59 -9.40
N VAL A 909 19.23 47.51 -8.90
CA VAL A 909 18.70 46.40 -9.71
C VAL A 909 17.27 46.71 -10.15
N TRP A 910 17.02 46.73 -11.46
CA TRP A 910 15.68 47.08 -11.96
C TRP A 910 14.57 46.12 -11.51
N ARG A 911 14.89 44.84 -11.31
CA ARG A 911 13.92 43.84 -10.80
C ARG A 911 13.42 44.17 -9.39
N THR A 912 14.25 44.74 -8.52
CA THR A 912 13.80 45.17 -7.19
C THR A 912 12.90 46.38 -7.26
N ARG A 913 13.12 47.26 -8.25
CA ARG A 913 12.23 48.41 -8.52
C ARG A 913 10.91 47.95 -9.13
N LEU A 914 10.93 46.99 -10.04
CA LEU A 914 9.72 46.36 -10.59
C LEU A 914 8.86 45.76 -9.47
N LEU A 915 9.48 44.99 -8.58
CA LEU A 915 8.80 44.44 -7.40
C LEU A 915 8.16 45.54 -6.54
N ALA A 916 8.85 46.65 -6.30
CA ALA A 916 8.30 47.76 -5.53
C ALA A 916 7.02 48.29 -6.18
N VAL A 917 7.00 48.41 -7.52
CA VAL A 917 5.81 48.81 -8.28
C VAL A 917 4.70 47.76 -8.21
N GLU A 918 5.01 46.48 -8.36
CA GLU A 918 4.03 45.39 -8.28
C GLU A 918 3.37 45.34 -6.90
N SER A 919 4.15 45.61 -5.85
CA SER A 919 3.68 45.74 -4.47
C SER A 919 2.74 46.92 -4.30
N ILE A 920 3.11 48.10 -4.82
CA ILE A 920 2.23 49.29 -4.88
C ILE A 920 0.92 48.94 -5.59
N GLY A 921 0.99 48.24 -6.72
CA GLY A 921 -0.18 47.82 -7.48
C GLY A 921 -1.08 46.84 -6.72
N ALA A 922 -0.50 45.88 -5.99
CA ALA A 922 -1.25 44.94 -5.14
C ALA A 922 -2.02 45.68 -4.04
N TRP A 923 -1.37 46.63 -3.36
CA TRP A 923 -2.02 47.47 -2.35
C TRP A 923 -3.14 48.31 -2.93
N ALA A 924 -2.89 48.88 -4.10
CA ALA A 924 -3.86 49.70 -4.79
C ALA A 924 -5.15 48.93 -5.15
N ARG A 925 -5.04 47.62 -5.38
CA ARG A 925 -6.20 46.73 -5.57
C ARG A 925 -6.91 46.37 -4.27
N ALA A 926 -6.19 46.25 -3.16
CA ALA A 926 -6.75 45.84 -1.87
C ALA A 926 -7.66 46.90 -1.21
N GLY A 927 -7.56 48.18 -1.60
CA GLY A 927 -8.53 49.22 -1.23
C GLY A 927 -8.43 49.79 0.20
N SER A 928 -7.77 49.09 1.13
CA SER A 928 -7.52 49.56 2.49
C SER A 928 -6.14 50.22 2.62
N THR A 929 -6.08 51.49 3.04
CA THR A 929 -4.82 52.23 3.20
C THR A 929 -4.77 53.10 4.45
N THR A 930 -3.65 53.03 5.16
CA THR A 930 -3.33 53.92 6.28
C THR A 930 -2.97 55.33 5.78
N ALA A 931 -3.02 56.32 6.67
CA ALA A 931 -2.63 57.70 6.35
C ALA A 931 -1.16 57.79 5.88
N THR A 932 -0.26 57.05 6.54
CA THR A 932 1.17 56.97 6.17
C THR A 932 1.33 56.45 4.75
N MET A 933 0.65 55.37 4.38
CA MET A 933 0.71 54.81 3.04
C MET A 933 0.27 55.82 1.97
N ARG A 934 -0.86 56.51 2.18
CA ARG A 934 -1.37 57.55 1.27
C ARG A 934 -0.43 58.73 1.08
N GLN A 935 0.43 59.01 2.05
CA GLN A 935 1.40 60.10 1.97
C GLN A 935 2.59 59.78 1.05
N TYR A 936 3.14 58.57 1.11
CA TYR A 936 4.42 58.24 0.45
C TYR A 936 4.27 57.48 -0.87
N ILE A 937 3.34 56.51 -0.94
CA ILE A 937 3.18 55.62 -2.09
C ILE A 937 2.90 56.35 -3.41
N PRO A 938 2.02 57.38 -3.45
CA PRO A 938 1.70 58.02 -4.71
C PRO A 938 2.93 58.72 -5.33
N GLY A 939 3.79 59.30 -4.49
CA GLY A 939 5.06 59.87 -4.92
C GLY A 939 6.02 58.82 -5.48
N LEU A 940 6.13 57.65 -4.85
CA LEU A 940 6.95 56.54 -5.35
C LEU A 940 6.45 56.00 -6.70
N CYS A 941 5.14 55.83 -6.85
CA CYS A 941 4.53 55.39 -8.10
C CYS A 941 4.89 56.36 -9.24
N LEU A 942 4.67 57.66 -9.03
CA LEU A 942 5.00 58.69 -10.02
C LEU A 942 6.51 58.73 -10.34
N ALA A 943 7.38 58.60 -9.35
CA ALA A 943 8.82 58.54 -9.58
C ALA A 943 9.24 57.32 -10.43
N LEU A 944 8.63 56.15 -10.20
CA LEU A 944 8.90 54.92 -10.95
C LEU A 944 8.33 54.96 -12.38
N LEU A 945 7.41 55.88 -12.69
CA LEU A 945 6.99 56.15 -14.06
C LEU A 945 8.12 56.76 -14.90
N GLU A 946 9.13 57.33 -14.24
CA GLU A 946 10.33 57.91 -14.87
C GLU A 946 11.52 56.94 -14.92
N ASP A 947 11.34 55.66 -14.56
CA ASP A 947 12.43 54.69 -14.48
C ASP A 947 13.17 54.53 -15.83
N PRO A 948 14.50 54.31 -15.84
CA PRO A 948 15.21 54.02 -17.09
C PRO A 948 14.72 52.73 -17.80
N VAL A 949 14.17 51.76 -17.07
CA VAL A 949 13.72 50.47 -17.62
C VAL A 949 12.24 50.50 -18.00
N CYS A 950 11.93 50.05 -19.21
CA CYS A 950 10.57 50.07 -19.76
C CYS A 950 9.56 49.28 -18.91
N ASP A 951 9.93 48.07 -18.48
CA ASP A 951 9.04 47.18 -17.72
C ASP A 951 8.60 47.82 -16.39
N VAL A 952 9.52 48.52 -15.71
CA VAL A 952 9.21 49.26 -14.46
C VAL A 952 8.23 50.41 -14.75
N ARG A 953 8.46 51.18 -15.83
CA ARG A 953 7.55 52.26 -16.22
C ARG A 953 6.15 51.76 -16.59
N LEU A 954 6.07 50.66 -17.33
CA LEU A 954 4.78 50.06 -17.72
C LEU A 954 4.04 49.53 -16.50
N ALA A 955 4.72 48.81 -15.61
CA ALA A 955 4.13 48.39 -14.34
C ALA A 955 3.63 49.60 -13.53
N SER A 956 4.39 50.71 -13.52
CA SER A 956 4.01 51.91 -12.76
C SER A 956 2.79 52.58 -13.35
N ALA A 957 2.69 52.66 -14.68
CA ALA A 957 1.50 53.16 -15.37
C ALA A 957 0.24 52.36 -15.00
N HIS A 958 0.34 51.03 -14.86
CA HIS A 958 -0.77 50.19 -14.40
C HIS A 958 -1.08 50.41 -12.91
N ALA A 959 -0.06 50.50 -12.06
CA ALA A 959 -0.24 50.76 -10.63
C ALA A 959 -0.89 52.13 -10.37
N LEU A 960 -0.58 53.14 -11.21
CA LEU A 960 -1.15 54.49 -11.10
C LEU A 960 -2.67 54.51 -11.16
N VAL A 961 -3.30 53.63 -11.94
CA VAL A 961 -4.78 53.51 -12.01
C VAL A 961 -5.35 53.18 -10.63
N GLY A 962 -4.78 52.21 -9.94
CA GLY A 962 -5.22 51.84 -8.59
C GLY A 962 -4.92 52.95 -7.58
N VAL A 963 -3.72 53.56 -7.64
CA VAL A 963 -3.35 54.67 -6.76
C VAL A 963 -4.31 55.86 -6.94
N ALA A 964 -4.71 56.14 -8.17
CA ALA A 964 -5.69 57.18 -8.49
C ALA A 964 -7.06 56.91 -7.84
N ARG A 965 -7.53 55.65 -7.83
CA ARG A 965 -8.77 55.26 -7.13
C ARG A 965 -8.66 55.46 -5.62
N LEU A 966 -7.51 55.11 -5.03
CA LEU A 966 -7.28 55.25 -3.59
C LEU A 966 -7.18 56.70 -3.12
N CYS A 967 -6.44 57.53 -3.84
CA CYS A 967 -6.19 58.91 -3.47
C CYS A 967 -7.31 59.87 -3.88
N GLY A 968 -8.21 59.42 -4.76
CA GLY A 968 -9.35 60.19 -5.24
C GLY A 968 -9.03 61.11 -6.42
N THR A 969 -10.10 61.62 -7.03
CA THR A 969 -10.05 62.44 -8.25
C THR A 969 -9.35 63.78 -8.05
N GLU A 970 -9.41 64.36 -6.84
CA GLU A 970 -8.72 65.62 -6.51
C GLU A 970 -7.20 65.45 -6.54
N TRP A 971 -6.66 64.41 -5.90
CA TRP A 971 -5.23 64.11 -5.95
C TRP A 971 -4.79 63.79 -7.38
N LEU A 972 -5.60 63.00 -8.10
CA LEU A 972 -5.32 62.66 -9.49
C LEU A 972 -5.24 63.92 -10.36
N ALA A 973 -6.16 64.88 -10.19
CA ALA A 973 -6.16 66.13 -10.95
C ALA A 973 -4.96 67.03 -10.61
N THR A 974 -4.68 67.22 -9.32
CA THR A 974 -3.69 68.20 -8.85
C THR A 974 -2.24 67.70 -8.93
N THR A 975 -2.03 66.41 -8.69
CA THR A 975 -0.68 65.82 -8.55
C THR A 975 -0.40 64.80 -9.64
N GLY A 976 -1.26 63.80 -9.80
CA GLY A 976 -1.05 62.70 -10.76
C GLY A 976 -0.97 63.19 -12.21
N LEU A 977 -2.01 63.88 -12.68
CA LEU A 977 -2.09 64.41 -14.03
C LEU A 977 -1.11 65.55 -14.28
N ALA A 978 -0.83 66.39 -13.28
CA ALA A 978 0.20 67.41 -13.39
C ALA A 978 1.57 66.77 -13.73
N HIS A 979 1.91 65.67 -13.04
CA HIS A 979 3.13 64.94 -13.30
C HIS A 979 3.13 64.26 -14.68
N VAL A 980 2.05 63.56 -15.05
CA VAL A 980 1.89 62.92 -16.38
C VAL A 980 1.98 63.95 -17.50
N THR A 981 1.37 65.13 -17.33
CA THR A 981 1.40 66.21 -18.33
C THR A 981 2.80 66.77 -18.51
N ARG A 982 3.54 66.98 -17.41
CA ARG A 982 4.97 67.37 -17.47
C ARG A 982 5.80 66.37 -18.26
N LEU A 983 5.57 65.06 -18.10
CA LEU A 983 6.26 64.02 -18.86
C LEU A 983 5.92 64.07 -20.37
N LEU A 984 4.69 64.43 -20.73
CA LEU A 984 4.30 64.63 -22.13
C LEU A 984 5.01 65.85 -22.74
N GLU A 985 5.14 66.94 -21.99
CA GLU A 985 5.73 68.20 -22.44
C GLU A 985 7.25 68.18 -22.54
N ALA A 986 7.91 67.79 -21.45
CA ALA A 986 9.33 67.98 -21.23
C ALA A 986 10.08 66.65 -21.06
N GLY A 987 9.40 65.52 -21.18
CA GLY A 987 10.01 64.19 -21.09
C GLY A 987 10.77 63.81 -22.35
N THR A 988 11.68 62.85 -22.22
CA THR A 988 12.28 62.17 -23.38
C THR A 988 11.21 61.37 -24.12
N THR A 989 11.49 60.94 -25.35
CA THR A 989 10.55 60.12 -26.15
C THR A 989 10.04 58.89 -25.39
N GLN A 990 10.89 58.24 -24.58
CA GLN A 990 10.50 57.09 -23.77
C GLN A 990 9.52 57.46 -22.66
N LEU A 991 9.74 58.60 -21.99
CA LEU A 991 8.86 59.09 -20.93
C LEU A 991 7.53 59.60 -21.50
N GLN A 992 7.55 60.23 -22.67
CA GLN A 992 6.33 60.63 -23.40
C GLN A 992 5.48 59.42 -23.75
N LEU A 993 6.09 58.31 -24.19
CA LEU A 993 5.37 57.06 -24.47
C LEU A 993 4.76 56.45 -23.21
N SER A 994 5.50 56.41 -22.09
CA SER A 994 5.00 55.92 -20.81
C SER A 994 3.85 56.79 -20.27
N ALA A 995 3.95 58.11 -20.39
CA ALA A 995 2.89 59.04 -20.01
C ALA A 995 1.63 58.89 -20.88
N LEU A 996 1.78 58.74 -22.20
CA LEU A 996 0.66 58.41 -23.10
C LEU A 996 0.01 57.08 -22.74
N HIS A 997 0.80 56.07 -22.35
CA HIS A 997 0.25 54.80 -21.89
C HIS A 997 -0.52 54.93 -20.57
N ALA A 998 0.00 55.69 -19.59
CA ALA A 998 -0.72 55.99 -18.35
C ALA A 998 -2.04 56.71 -18.63
N VAL A 999 -2.05 57.68 -19.55
CA VAL A 999 -3.27 58.36 -20.00
C VAL A 999 -4.28 57.38 -20.59
N ALA A 1000 -3.84 56.49 -21.49
CA ALA A 1000 -4.72 55.46 -22.07
C ALA A 1000 -5.39 54.61 -21.00
N LEU A 1001 -4.64 54.19 -19.97
CA LEU A 1001 -5.16 53.39 -18.87
C LEU A 1001 -6.18 54.17 -18.01
N LEU A 1002 -5.86 55.42 -17.65
CA LEU A 1002 -6.76 56.27 -16.86
C LEU A 1002 -8.07 56.60 -17.59
N LEU A 1003 -8.01 56.85 -18.91
CA LEU A 1003 -9.17 57.07 -19.76
C LEU A 1003 -10.00 55.79 -19.97
N GLY A 1004 -9.34 54.65 -20.12
CA GLY A 1004 -9.99 53.35 -20.27
C GLY A 1004 -10.84 52.97 -19.05
N GLU A 1005 -10.40 53.40 -17.87
CA GLU A 1005 -11.05 53.11 -16.58
C GLU A 1005 -12.03 54.20 -16.12
N ALA A 1006 -12.27 55.22 -16.96
CA ALA A 1006 -13.18 56.34 -16.68
C ALA A 1006 -12.95 57.03 -15.32
N LEU A 1007 -11.70 57.09 -14.85
CA LEU A 1007 -11.33 57.69 -13.56
C LEU A 1007 -11.22 59.22 -13.59
N LEU A 1008 -11.22 59.81 -14.79
CA LEU A 1008 -11.06 61.24 -14.99
C LEU A 1008 -12.43 61.95 -15.06
N PRO A 1009 -12.67 62.99 -14.23
CA PRO A 1009 -13.82 63.86 -14.47
C PRO A 1009 -13.67 64.60 -15.80
N LYS A 1010 -14.80 65.07 -16.33
CA LYS A 1010 -14.91 65.60 -17.69
C LYS A 1010 -13.84 66.66 -18.02
N GLU A 1011 -13.63 67.64 -17.15
CA GLU A 1011 -12.67 68.73 -17.41
C GLU A 1011 -11.23 68.23 -17.54
N GLN A 1012 -10.83 67.28 -16.69
CA GLN A 1012 -9.50 66.69 -16.71
C GLN A 1012 -9.33 65.77 -17.92
N ALA A 1013 -10.38 65.04 -18.29
CA ALA A 1013 -10.38 64.18 -19.45
C ALA A 1013 -10.27 65.00 -20.75
N ASP A 1014 -11.02 66.11 -20.86
CA ASP A 1014 -10.89 67.08 -21.97
C ASP A 1014 -9.46 67.66 -22.06
N ALA A 1015 -8.86 68.03 -20.92
CA ALA A 1015 -7.49 68.56 -20.88
C ALA A 1015 -6.44 67.55 -21.35
N VAL A 1016 -6.58 66.28 -20.94
CA VAL A 1016 -5.67 65.20 -21.33
C VAL A 1016 -5.88 64.79 -22.79
N VAL A 1017 -7.11 64.84 -23.30
CA VAL A 1017 -7.42 64.65 -24.74
C VAL A 1017 -6.79 65.76 -25.58
N ALA A 1018 -6.94 67.02 -25.17
CA ALA A 1018 -6.28 68.15 -25.83
C ALA A 1018 -4.76 67.99 -25.85
N ARG A 1019 -4.18 67.47 -24.76
CA ARG A 1019 -2.76 67.14 -24.70
C ARG A 1019 -2.37 66.02 -25.68
N ALA A 1020 -3.13 64.92 -25.71
CA ALA A 1020 -2.88 63.83 -26.64
C ALA A 1020 -2.97 64.31 -28.10
N LEU A 1021 -3.94 65.19 -28.43
CA LEU A 1021 -4.02 65.85 -29.73
C LEU A 1021 -2.75 66.63 -30.08
N ALA A 1022 -2.18 67.39 -29.13
CA ALA A 1022 -0.90 68.07 -29.37
C ALA A 1022 0.25 67.08 -29.66
N MET A 1023 0.28 65.94 -28.96
CA MET A 1023 1.29 64.90 -29.15
C MET A 1023 1.20 64.19 -30.52
N THR A 1024 0.05 64.26 -31.21
CA THR A 1024 -0.06 63.77 -32.59
C THR A 1024 0.82 64.53 -33.57
N LYS A 1025 1.32 65.72 -33.20
CA LYS A 1025 2.23 66.54 -34.02
C LYS A 1025 3.69 66.45 -33.53
N ALA A 1026 4.01 65.51 -32.64
CA ALA A 1026 5.36 65.35 -32.09
C ALA A 1026 6.38 64.93 -33.17
N GLY A 1027 7.64 65.36 -33.02
CA GLY A 1027 8.72 65.01 -33.96
C GLY A 1027 8.99 63.50 -34.05
N ALA A 1028 8.82 62.77 -32.95
CA ALA A 1028 9.05 61.32 -32.89
C ALA A 1028 7.83 60.52 -33.38
N VAL A 1029 8.03 59.65 -34.38
CA VAL A 1029 6.99 58.79 -35.00
C VAL A 1029 6.23 57.96 -33.96
N ASN A 1030 6.95 57.29 -33.06
CA ASN A 1030 6.35 56.41 -32.04
C ASN A 1030 5.39 57.18 -31.11
N VAL A 1031 5.70 58.43 -30.78
CA VAL A 1031 4.88 59.27 -29.91
C VAL A 1031 3.60 59.69 -30.64
N ARG A 1032 3.69 60.02 -31.94
CA ARG A 1032 2.51 60.32 -32.77
C ARG A 1032 1.57 59.12 -32.84
N GLY A 1033 2.09 57.94 -33.18
CA GLY A 1033 1.29 56.70 -33.25
C GLY A 1033 0.61 56.38 -31.92
N LYS A 1034 1.37 56.44 -30.82
CA LYS A 1034 0.80 56.18 -29.49
C LYS A 1034 -0.26 57.21 -29.08
N ALA A 1035 -0.09 58.47 -29.46
CA ALA A 1035 -1.09 59.51 -29.22
C ALA A 1035 -2.40 59.22 -29.96
N TRP A 1036 -2.35 58.75 -31.21
CA TRP A 1036 -3.54 58.30 -31.93
C TRP A 1036 -4.23 57.10 -31.27
N GLN A 1037 -3.46 56.12 -30.78
CA GLN A 1037 -4.03 55.00 -30.02
C GLN A 1037 -4.75 55.47 -28.74
N VAL A 1038 -4.20 56.46 -28.04
CA VAL A 1038 -4.84 57.10 -26.87
C VAL A 1038 -6.15 57.79 -27.26
N LEU A 1039 -6.15 58.56 -28.36
CA LEU A 1039 -7.36 59.23 -28.85
C LEU A 1039 -8.44 58.24 -29.27
N ALA A 1040 -8.07 57.07 -29.80
CA ALA A 1040 -9.00 55.99 -30.11
C ALA A 1040 -9.74 55.47 -28.86
N ILE A 1041 -9.07 55.45 -27.71
CA ILE A 1041 -9.66 55.09 -26.41
C ILE A 1041 -10.54 56.25 -25.93
N ALA A 1042 -10.04 57.49 -26.00
CA ALA A 1042 -10.78 58.68 -25.59
C ALA A 1042 -12.12 58.83 -26.32
N VAL A 1043 -12.17 58.60 -27.64
CA VAL A 1043 -13.43 58.64 -28.42
C VAL A 1043 -14.42 57.59 -27.93
N ALA A 1044 -13.95 56.41 -27.54
CA ALA A 1044 -14.79 55.32 -27.07
C ALA A 1044 -15.30 55.55 -25.63
N THR A 1045 -14.48 56.09 -24.75
CA THR A 1045 -14.82 56.26 -23.32
C THR A 1045 -15.30 57.66 -22.95
N HIS A 1046 -15.05 58.66 -23.79
CA HIS A 1046 -15.38 60.07 -23.57
C HIS A 1046 -15.99 60.71 -24.84
N PRO A 1047 -17.31 60.57 -25.08
CA PRO A 1047 -17.95 60.98 -26.34
C PRO A 1047 -17.73 62.45 -26.76
N PRO A 1048 -17.70 63.45 -25.85
CA PRO A 1048 -17.32 64.83 -26.18
C PRO A 1048 -15.98 65.00 -26.92
N ALA A 1049 -15.04 64.07 -26.78
CA ALA A 1049 -13.76 64.10 -27.50
C ALA A 1049 -13.92 63.87 -29.01
N ALA A 1050 -15.02 63.25 -29.46
CA ALA A 1050 -15.19 62.80 -30.85
C ALA A 1050 -15.13 63.96 -31.86
N ASP A 1051 -15.73 65.12 -31.57
CA ASP A 1051 -15.77 66.25 -32.51
C ASP A 1051 -14.39 66.92 -32.68
N ALA A 1052 -13.65 67.06 -31.58
CA ALA A 1052 -12.29 67.60 -31.59
C ALA A 1052 -11.31 66.65 -32.32
N VAL A 1053 -11.44 65.34 -32.08
CA VAL A 1053 -10.63 64.32 -32.74
C VAL A 1053 -10.98 64.19 -34.23
N ARG A 1054 -12.27 64.27 -34.61
CA ARG A 1054 -12.72 64.21 -36.02
C ARG A 1054 -12.00 65.23 -36.89
N SER A 1055 -11.90 66.46 -36.41
CA SER A 1055 -11.24 67.55 -37.13
C SER A 1055 -9.75 67.29 -37.31
N ALA A 1056 -9.08 66.77 -36.28
CA ALA A 1056 -7.65 66.44 -36.33
C ALA A 1056 -7.34 65.22 -37.21
N VAL A 1057 -8.22 64.21 -37.25
CA VAL A 1057 -8.06 63.00 -38.11
C VAL A 1057 -8.00 63.39 -39.58
N VAL A 1058 -8.89 64.28 -40.04
CA VAL A 1058 -8.93 64.72 -41.44
C VAL A 1058 -7.63 65.44 -41.83
N GLU A 1059 -7.12 66.32 -40.98
CA GLU A 1059 -5.84 67.01 -41.18
C GLU A 1059 -4.68 65.99 -41.21
N ALA A 1060 -4.66 65.04 -40.28
CA ALA A 1060 -3.56 64.09 -40.13
C ALA A 1060 -3.49 63.04 -41.24
N LEU A 1061 -4.62 62.57 -41.77
CA LEU A 1061 -4.65 61.63 -42.91
C LEU A 1061 -4.01 62.20 -44.17
N LEU A 1062 -4.07 63.53 -44.36
CA LEU A 1062 -3.49 64.23 -45.50
C LEU A 1062 -2.00 64.51 -45.34
N LEU A 1063 -1.52 64.67 -44.10
CA LEU A 1063 -0.17 65.16 -43.79
C LEU A 1063 0.79 64.07 -43.29
N GLU A 1064 0.30 63.01 -42.64
CA GLU A 1064 1.17 61.99 -42.04
C GLU A 1064 1.84 61.15 -43.12
N GLN A 1065 3.17 61.05 -43.07
CA GLN A 1065 3.95 60.33 -44.07
C GLN A 1065 4.21 58.88 -43.66
N ASP A 1066 4.26 58.61 -42.36
CA ASP A 1066 4.57 57.30 -41.80
C ASP A 1066 3.39 56.31 -41.91
N VAL A 1067 3.67 55.09 -42.37
CA VAL A 1067 2.64 54.06 -42.65
C VAL A 1067 2.00 53.53 -41.38
N ASP A 1068 2.78 53.34 -40.31
CA ASP A 1068 2.29 52.79 -39.04
C ASP A 1068 1.43 53.82 -38.32
N VAL A 1069 1.82 55.10 -38.32
CA VAL A 1069 1.00 56.17 -37.75
C VAL A 1069 -0.28 56.37 -38.56
N ARG A 1070 -0.25 56.28 -39.90
CA ARG A 1070 -1.47 56.32 -40.72
C ARG A 1070 -2.45 55.20 -40.38
N LYS A 1071 -1.95 54.00 -40.09
CA LYS A 1071 -2.79 52.87 -39.65
C LYS A 1071 -3.50 53.19 -38.33
N ASP A 1072 -2.79 53.77 -37.37
CA ASP A 1072 -3.37 54.20 -36.09
C ASP A 1072 -4.42 55.31 -36.30
N ILE A 1073 -4.15 56.30 -37.17
CA ILE A 1073 -5.11 57.36 -37.54
C ILE A 1073 -6.37 56.77 -38.18
N LEU A 1074 -6.23 55.80 -39.10
CA LEU A 1074 -7.35 55.14 -39.76
C LEU A 1074 -8.25 54.42 -38.74
N ALA A 1075 -7.63 53.74 -37.76
CA ALA A 1075 -8.36 53.09 -36.68
C ALA A 1075 -9.16 54.09 -35.84
N VAL A 1076 -8.62 55.28 -35.57
CA VAL A 1076 -9.39 56.36 -34.91
C VAL A 1076 -10.52 56.85 -35.80
N SER A 1077 -10.27 57.07 -37.10
CA SER A 1077 -11.27 57.51 -38.06
C SER A 1077 -12.50 56.60 -38.09
N THR A 1078 -12.30 55.28 -38.05
CA THR A 1078 -13.40 54.31 -38.03
C THR A 1078 -14.25 54.34 -36.76
N ARG A 1079 -13.71 54.85 -35.64
CA ARG A 1079 -14.43 54.95 -34.36
C ARG A 1079 -15.17 56.29 -34.18
N VAL A 1080 -14.76 57.31 -34.93
CA VAL A 1080 -15.33 58.66 -34.88
C VAL A 1080 -16.50 58.84 -35.87
N GLN A 1081 -16.55 57.96 -36.88
CA GLN A 1081 -17.71 57.70 -37.73
C GLN A 1081 -18.73 56.85 -36.97
#